data_AF-A0A3S0VVA0-F1
#
_entry.id   AF-A0A3S0VVA0-F1
#
_cell.length_a   1.000
_cell.length_b   1.000
_cell.length_c   1.000
_cell.angle_alpha   90.00
_cell.angle_beta   90.00
_cell.angle_gamma   90.00
#
_symmetry.space_group_name_H-M   'P 1'
#
loop_
_entity.id
_entity.type
_entity.pdbx_description
1 polymer ?
#
loop_
_entity_poly.entity_id
_entity_poly.type
_entity_poly.pdbx_seq_one_letter_code
_entity_poly.pdbx_strand_id
1 'polypeptide(L)'
;MPKLYSPEEHLAHPLARLIPEIVWHGSYFIGSAKDAELQRAQGTLEEASAPLQPREQPLKSLLCMLYGHPDATTEQALHAARAMGCDDQTIFIAAACAGREGLLSTLGQAMDLNVIRHIIMTDDYILYRITAGNGHLPALEYLESLMTDQQMKTALKASDYEAYRHAAAEGYRQILDHLENRMTNPQKEAALEAIYYGAYTCAAMYGRLEILEYLESRMTNPQKEAALKAQDYCAYRGAAENGQLHILEYLEGRMTNPQKEAALEAGDYYAYQWAAANGHLHILEYLEGRMINQQIEKAWQASNFFAYCWAAANGHKHILIHLESLMTNPQKEAALEANGYNAYRQAAAYNLPHILEYLEERMTDSQKEAAQQACNCYGYTYAATRGHQNIVEHLSKTPRVFAYAEMHIHEYGDHVRSFAQTKLQDWQQASEAFAGSNPNGVFNLDEKSSRLAFYIARHLIRENTAASSEQLRFLMGIPGVAFLAHQEVTPNEANELLRLALTCQNRTAADILLSLTRVRTLAEANNYYFHEMQGRFDLRALARDRESSMRALAPAEQQRIRRLDAYYGPVVQSRGTDNLLEVLREFLRERYRDNPAQITVNDTTINLPLNWQDFESLGFEGDLREKALKAYYAHPEHSALRWLLQPNPWMAENAAYVEGTPGAHTAYSTFGNYREMIALFWLAASDGDTPATDGHTLVGRIEHFIRELALIERAHNWDRTRPVQRADGTWTLEEYDDLEGDKPSCFSGVKRRLFQSVIGHPLLQPFGNDILDAELREFARRHFADCITETSKRLLLKAQKSIENLEPLSADQFEAMKSLNIPPDAISAFIDRLQEKYTDEWTPACTEYLQAKLALPYSQATHVNSLWLLTDFSNLLQSIMFASATSPSSASVGFFATGGSGAASSSSAGVAALRDNDTEHRQSTL
;
A
#
# COMPACT_ATOMS: atom_id res chain seq x y z
N MET A 1 12.94 -23.60 4.62
CA MET A 1 11.55 -24.08 4.75
C MET A 1 10.88 -24.04 3.39
N PRO A 2 10.95 -25.14 2.63
CA PRO A 2 10.23 -25.29 1.38
C PRO A 2 8.73 -25.12 1.63
N LYS A 3 8.12 -24.24 0.85
CA LYS A 3 6.69 -24.11 0.68
C LYS A 3 6.43 -24.48 -0.76
N LEU A 4 5.99 -25.71 -0.98
CA LEU A 4 5.77 -26.31 -2.28
C LEU A 4 4.26 -26.53 -2.36
N TYR A 5 3.58 -25.54 -2.94
CA TYR A 5 2.13 -25.54 -3.02
C TYR A 5 1.63 -26.11 -4.35
N SER A 6 2.49 -26.17 -5.36
CA SER A 6 2.17 -26.87 -6.60
C SER A 6 2.66 -28.33 -6.54
N PRO A 7 1.89 -29.27 -7.14
CA PRO A 7 2.32 -30.65 -7.31
C PRO A 7 3.67 -30.77 -8.03
N GLU A 8 3.94 -29.88 -9.00
CA GLU A 8 5.19 -29.85 -9.76
C GLU A 8 6.39 -29.50 -8.87
N GLU A 9 6.27 -28.46 -8.04
CA GLU A 9 7.29 -28.06 -7.06
C GLU A 9 7.56 -29.19 -6.06
N HIS A 10 6.50 -29.84 -5.58
CA HIS A 10 6.57 -30.96 -4.64
C HIS A 10 7.32 -32.15 -5.25
N LEU A 11 6.95 -32.57 -6.47
CA LEU A 11 7.58 -33.69 -7.18
C LEU A 11 9.04 -33.40 -7.58
N ALA A 12 9.36 -32.15 -7.92
CA ALA A 12 10.72 -31.74 -8.27
C ALA A 12 11.66 -31.72 -7.06
N HIS A 13 11.15 -31.56 -5.86
CA HIS A 13 11.96 -31.45 -4.65
C HIS A 13 12.53 -32.83 -4.22
N PRO A 14 13.85 -32.96 -3.95
CA PRO A 14 14.52 -34.25 -3.79
C PRO A 14 14.01 -35.12 -2.64
N LEU A 15 13.61 -34.49 -1.52
CA LEU A 15 13.11 -35.16 -0.31
C LEU A 15 11.58 -35.16 -0.19
N ALA A 16 10.93 -34.01 -0.35
CA ALA A 16 9.48 -33.89 -0.27
C ALA A 16 8.72 -34.85 -1.22
N ARG A 17 9.25 -35.14 -2.41
CA ARG A 17 8.68 -36.11 -3.36
C ARG A 17 8.50 -37.53 -2.81
N LEU A 18 9.17 -37.88 -1.69
CA LEU A 18 9.00 -39.18 -1.02
C LEU A 18 7.68 -39.27 -0.25
N ILE A 19 7.09 -38.11 0.08
CA ILE A 19 5.83 -38.01 0.80
C ILE A 19 4.70 -37.95 -0.26
N PRO A 20 3.68 -38.81 -0.19
CA PRO A 20 2.56 -38.78 -1.13
C PRO A 20 1.85 -37.42 -1.16
N GLU A 21 1.34 -37.05 -2.33
CA GLU A 21 0.71 -35.75 -2.59
C GLU A 21 -0.45 -35.45 -1.63
N ILE A 22 -1.31 -36.43 -1.37
CA ILE A 22 -2.44 -36.32 -0.43
C ILE A 22 -1.99 -36.04 1.01
N VAL A 23 -0.80 -36.49 1.40
CA VAL A 23 -0.24 -36.23 2.73
C VAL A 23 0.47 -34.87 2.76
N TRP A 24 1.17 -34.53 1.67
CA TRP A 24 1.91 -33.27 1.55
C TRP A 24 0.99 -32.05 1.46
N HIS A 25 -0.02 -32.09 0.60
CA HIS A 25 -0.99 -30.99 0.43
C HIS A 25 -2.16 -31.09 1.42
N GLY A 26 -2.33 -32.23 2.09
CA GLY A 26 -3.31 -32.43 3.14
C GLY A 26 -3.01 -31.68 4.43
N SER A 27 -3.94 -31.74 5.40
CA SER A 27 -3.91 -30.94 6.63
C SER A 27 -2.70 -31.19 7.54
N TYR A 28 -1.96 -32.28 7.34
CA TYR A 28 -0.76 -32.57 8.13
C TYR A 28 0.45 -31.74 7.69
N PHE A 29 0.66 -31.53 6.39
CA PHE A 29 1.81 -30.77 5.87
C PHE A 29 1.42 -29.38 5.36
N ILE A 30 0.26 -29.22 4.73
CA ILE A 30 -0.23 -27.97 4.13
C ILE A 30 0.81 -27.39 3.16
N GLY A 31 1.38 -28.26 2.32
CA GLY A 31 2.39 -27.90 1.31
C GLY A 31 3.74 -27.47 1.88
N SER A 32 4.03 -27.73 3.16
CA SER A 32 5.27 -27.22 3.76
C SER A 32 5.85 -28.09 4.87
N ALA A 33 7.19 -28.19 4.87
CA ALA A 33 7.97 -28.83 5.91
C ALA A 33 9.27 -28.05 6.17
N LYS A 34 9.82 -28.17 7.37
CA LYS A 34 11.14 -27.62 7.68
C LYS A 34 12.22 -28.50 7.08
N ASP A 35 13.36 -27.90 6.76
CA ASP A 35 14.49 -28.64 6.19
C ASP A 35 14.93 -29.75 7.15
N ALA A 36 15.02 -29.48 8.45
CA ALA A 36 15.32 -30.48 9.48
C ALA A 36 14.32 -31.66 9.50
N GLU A 37 13.02 -31.40 9.25
CA GLU A 37 12.00 -32.44 9.22
C GLU A 37 12.19 -33.33 7.97
N LEU A 38 12.38 -32.71 6.79
CA LEU A 38 12.60 -33.41 5.53
C LEU A 38 13.89 -34.24 5.52
N GLN A 39 14.93 -33.76 6.18
CA GLN A 39 16.22 -34.43 6.27
C GLN A 39 16.12 -35.80 6.97
N ARG A 40 15.07 -36.05 7.75
CA ARG A 40 14.80 -37.37 8.35
C ARG A 40 14.40 -38.42 7.32
N ALA A 41 14.02 -38.02 6.10
CA ALA A 41 13.71 -38.94 5.01
C ALA A 41 14.98 -39.56 4.35
N GLN A 42 16.17 -39.17 4.79
CA GLN A 42 17.44 -39.70 4.27
C GLN A 42 18.38 -40.14 5.39
N GLY A 43 19.54 -40.68 5.02
CA GLY A 43 20.54 -41.21 5.97
C GLY A 43 20.17 -42.60 6.48
N THR A 44 20.71 -42.97 7.63
CA THR A 44 20.34 -44.21 8.34
C THR A 44 19.14 -44.00 9.24
N LEU A 45 18.39 -45.06 9.56
CA LEU A 45 17.26 -44.99 10.49
C LEU A 45 17.70 -44.49 11.89
N GLU A 46 18.92 -44.79 12.30
CA GLU A 46 19.52 -44.34 13.56
C GLU A 46 19.73 -42.82 13.57
N GLU A 47 20.26 -42.24 12.48
CA GLU A 47 20.39 -40.79 12.33
C GLU A 47 19.02 -40.11 12.26
N ALA A 48 18.09 -40.69 11.49
CA ALA A 48 16.74 -40.14 11.31
C ALA A 48 15.89 -40.19 12.58
N SER A 49 16.24 -41.04 13.55
CA SER A 49 15.52 -41.22 14.82
C SER A 49 16.08 -40.40 15.99
N ALA A 50 17.01 -39.47 15.73
CA ALA A 50 17.51 -38.56 16.75
C ALA A 50 16.38 -37.75 17.43
N PRO A 51 16.50 -37.40 18.72
CA PRO A 51 15.48 -36.64 19.45
C PRO A 51 15.02 -35.38 18.70
N LEU A 52 13.71 -35.11 18.74
CA LEU A 52 13.11 -33.95 18.09
C LEU A 52 13.70 -32.64 18.63
N GLN A 53 14.05 -31.74 17.72
CA GLN A 53 14.49 -30.39 18.09
C GLN A 53 13.28 -29.53 18.50
N PRO A 54 13.44 -28.48 19.34
CA PRO A 54 12.32 -27.69 19.89
C PRO A 54 11.37 -27.04 18.88
N ARG A 55 11.76 -26.99 17.60
CA ARG A 55 10.97 -26.42 16.52
C ARG A 55 10.42 -27.47 15.56
N GLU A 56 10.77 -28.75 15.67
CA GLU A 56 10.23 -29.77 14.77
C GLU A 56 8.79 -30.15 15.17
N GLN A 57 7.94 -30.41 14.17
CA GLN A 57 6.62 -30.97 14.40
C GLN A 57 6.71 -32.50 14.47
N PRO A 58 6.33 -33.15 15.58
CA PRO A 58 6.50 -34.59 15.77
C PRO A 58 5.92 -35.44 14.64
N LEU A 59 4.69 -35.16 14.22
CA LEU A 59 4.02 -35.91 13.15
C LEU A 59 4.71 -35.72 11.80
N LYS A 60 5.12 -34.50 11.43
CA LYS A 60 5.82 -34.24 10.17
C LYS A 60 7.17 -34.94 10.12
N SER A 61 7.98 -34.78 11.18
CA SER A 61 9.27 -35.45 11.30
C SER A 61 9.15 -36.96 11.23
N LEU A 62 8.13 -37.52 11.89
CA LEU A 62 7.89 -38.97 11.87
C LEU A 62 7.42 -39.46 10.49
N LEU A 63 6.53 -38.74 9.83
CA LEU A 63 6.10 -39.06 8.46
C LEU A 63 7.28 -39.01 7.48
N CYS A 64 8.12 -37.97 7.54
CA CYS A 64 9.35 -37.89 6.75
C CYS A 64 10.24 -39.12 6.96
N MET A 65 10.45 -39.53 8.21
CA MET A 65 11.21 -40.74 8.53
C MET A 65 10.54 -42.00 7.98
N LEU A 66 9.24 -42.20 8.21
CA LEU A 66 8.56 -43.44 7.80
C LEU A 66 8.52 -43.63 6.26
N TYR A 67 8.37 -42.53 5.50
CA TYR A 67 8.43 -42.55 4.04
C TYR A 67 9.86 -42.67 3.50
N GLY A 68 10.86 -42.11 4.19
CA GLY A 68 12.27 -42.24 3.82
C GLY A 68 12.88 -43.62 4.08
N HIS A 69 12.28 -44.39 5.01
CA HIS A 69 12.81 -45.68 5.45
C HIS A 69 11.80 -46.82 5.26
N PRO A 70 11.32 -47.09 4.03
CA PRO A 70 10.26 -48.06 3.75
C PRO A 70 10.59 -49.49 4.20
N ASP A 71 11.86 -49.86 4.33
CA ASP A 71 12.26 -51.22 4.69
C ASP A 71 12.37 -51.46 6.22
N ALA A 72 12.18 -50.43 7.04
CA ALA A 72 12.22 -50.58 8.49
C ALA A 72 11.13 -51.55 8.98
N THR A 73 11.55 -52.55 9.77
CA THR A 73 10.62 -53.49 10.42
C THR A 73 9.75 -52.76 11.45
N THR A 74 8.62 -53.35 11.83
CA THR A 74 7.73 -52.79 12.86
C THR A 74 8.47 -52.43 14.16
N GLU A 75 9.34 -53.32 14.64
CA GLU A 75 10.10 -53.12 15.88
C GLU A 75 11.10 -51.97 15.75
N GLN A 76 11.82 -51.91 14.62
CA GLN A 76 12.77 -50.83 14.33
C GLN A 76 12.07 -49.48 14.20
N ALA A 77 10.96 -49.42 13.45
CA ALA A 77 10.20 -48.20 13.26
C ALA A 77 9.58 -47.70 14.57
N LEU A 78 9.07 -48.61 15.41
CA LEU A 78 8.54 -48.26 16.73
C LEU A 78 9.65 -47.75 17.65
N HIS A 79 10.80 -48.43 17.69
CA HIS A 79 11.94 -48.01 18.49
C HIS A 79 12.45 -46.63 18.05
N ALA A 80 12.62 -46.42 16.74
CA ALA A 80 13.01 -45.15 16.14
C ALA A 80 12.03 -44.02 16.51
N ALA A 81 10.73 -44.26 16.37
CA ALA A 81 9.71 -43.26 16.68
C ALA A 81 9.70 -42.88 18.18
N ARG A 82 9.97 -43.83 19.07
CA ARG A 82 10.14 -43.55 20.51
C ARG A 82 11.42 -42.81 20.83
N ALA A 83 12.53 -43.13 20.15
CA ALA A 83 13.80 -42.41 20.30
C ALA A 83 13.67 -40.92 19.91
N MET A 84 12.80 -40.61 18.93
CA MET A 84 12.46 -39.23 18.57
C MET A 84 11.67 -38.50 19.67
N GLY A 85 11.02 -39.22 20.59
CA GLY A 85 10.13 -38.67 21.61
C GLY A 85 8.67 -38.55 21.18
N CYS A 86 8.24 -39.28 20.13
CA CYS A 86 6.84 -39.28 19.68
C CYS A 86 5.94 -40.11 20.62
N ASP A 87 4.74 -39.60 20.89
CA ASP A 87 3.70 -40.31 21.64
C ASP A 87 2.96 -41.35 20.77
N ASP A 88 2.23 -42.26 21.42
CA ASP A 88 1.52 -43.37 20.77
C ASP A 88 0.50 -42.88 19.73
N GLN A 89 -0.17 -41.75 20.01
CA GLN A 89 -1.18 -41.18 19.12
C GLN A 89 -0.54 -40.70 17.82
N THR A 90 0.58 -39.98 17.93
CA THR A 90 1.36 -39.49 16.79
C THR A 90 1.88 -40.65 15.95
N ILE A 91 2.39 -41.70 16.61
CA ILE A 91 2.92 -42.87 15.90
C ILE A 91 1.78 -43.64 15.22
N PHE A 92 0.62 -43.76 15.87
CA PHE A 92 -0.56 -44.40 15.29
C PHE A 92 -1.04 -43.67 14.03
N ILE A 93 -1.15 -42.34 14.07
CA ILE A 93 -1.53 -41.51 12.91
C ILE A 93 -0.51 -41.68 11.78
N ALA A 94 0.78 -41.57 12.09
CA ALA A 94 1.84 -41.69 11.09
C ALA A 94 1.88 -43.10 10.45
N ALA A 95 1.67 -44.15 11.26
CA ALA A 95 1.62 -45.53 10.79
C ALA A 95 0.46 -45.76 9.81
N ALA A 96 -0.73 -45.22 10.09
CA ALA A 96 -1.87 -45.33 9.17
C ALA A 96 -1.67 -44.54 7.87
N CYS A 97 -1.06 -43.34 7.94
CA CYS A 97 -0.76 -42.55 6.74
C CYS A 97 0.26 -43.23 5.84
N ALA A 98 1.30 -43.84 6.42
CA ALA A 98 2.38 -44.53 5.70
C ALA A 98 2.10 -46.02 5.42
N GLY A 99 0.90 -46.51 5.74
CA GLY A 99 0.51 -47.90 5.45
C GLY A 99 1.27 -48.96 6.25
N ARG A 100 1.80 -48.60 7.43
CA ARG A 100 2.56 -49.49 8.31
C ARG A 100 1.63 -50.33 9.18
N GLU A 101 0.94 -51.29 8.57
CA GLU A 101 -0.08 -52.13 9.24
C GLU A 101 0.43 -52.77 10.55
N GLY A 102 1.65 -53.33 10.56
CA GLY A 102 2.22 -53.94 11.76
C GLY A 102 2.43 -52.96 12.90
N LEU A 103 2.87 -51.73 12.60
CA LEU A 103 3.05 -50.66 13.58
C LEU A 103 1.70 -50.13 14.07
N LEU A 104 0.76 -49.96 13.15
CA LEU A 104 -0.60 -49.51 13.41
C LEU A 104 -1.34 -50.48 14.34
N SER A 105 -1.29 -51.77 14.03
CA SER A 105 -1.95 -52.82 14.81
C SER A 105 -1.31 -53.04 16.18
N THR A 106 0.02 -52.97 16.27
CA THR A 106 0.74 -53.05 17.56
C THR A 106 0.31 -51.94 18.51
N LEU A 107 0.24 -50.69 18.02
CA LEU A 107 -0.19 -49.55 18.84
C LEU A 107 -1.69 -49.58 19.15
N GLY A 108 -2.52 -49.96 18.17
CA GLY A 108 -3.96 -50.04 18.37
C GLY A 108 -4.37 -51.12 19.38
N GLN A 109 -3.56 -52.17 19.58
CA GLN A 109 -3.76 -53.14 20.66
C GLN A 109 -3.34 -52.61 22.05
N ALA A 110 -2.41 -51.65 22.09
CA ALA A 110 -1.88 -51.09 23.34
C ALA A 110 -2.69 -49.89 23.86
N MET A 111 -3.36 -49.15 22.98
CA MET A 111 -4.09 -47.93 23.32
C MET A 111 -5.57 -48.19 23.68
N ASP A 112 -6.16 -47.27 24.44
CA ASP A 112 -7.59 -47.31 24.75
C ASP A 112 -8.45 -47.11 23.48
N LEU A 113 -9.47 -47.96 23.30
CA LEU A 113 -10.31 -47.95 22.11
C LEU A 113 -11.06 -46.62 21.91
N ASN A 114 -11.45 -45.92 22.98
CA ASN A 114 -12.12 -44.62 22.85
C ASN A 114 -11.14 -43.54 22.38
N VAL A 115 -9.88 -43.60 22.82
CA VAL A 115 -8.81 -42.72 22.33
C VAL A 115 -8.57 -42.96 20.85
N ILE A 116 -8.47 -44.22 20.42
CA ILE A 116 -8.27 -44.54 19.00
C ILE A 116 -9.46 -44.08 18.15
N ARG A 117 -10.69 -44.34 18.59
CA ARG A 117 -11.89 -43.86 17.90
C ARG A 117 -11.94 -42.35 17.78
N HIS A 118 -11.54 -41.64 18.85
CA HIS A 118 -11.44 -40.19 18.80
C HIS A 118 -10.45 -39.73 17.73
N ILE A 119 -9.24 -40.32 17.69
CA ILE A 119 -8.22 -40.04 16.67
C ILE A 119 -8.76 -40.27 15.25
N ILE A 120 -9.45 -41.39 15.02
CA ILE A 120 -10.01 -41.72 13.69
C ILE A 120 -11.09 -40.71 13.28
N MET A 121 -11.90 -40.22 14.23
CA MET A 121 -13.03 -39.31 13.96
C MET A 121 -12.61 -37.84 13.82
N THR A 122 -11.39 -37.48 14.22
CA THR A 122 -10.87 -36.10 14.15
C THR A 122 -10.93 -35.53 12.74
N ASP A 123 -11.20 -34.23 12.63
CA ASP A 123 -11.23 -33.44 11.39
C ASP A 123 -12.02 -34.12 10.27
N ASP A 124 -13.24 -34.56 10.58
CA ASP A 124 -14.11 -35.28 9.65
C ASP A 124 -13.41 -36.49 9.03
N TYR A 125 -12.95 -37.40 9.90
CA TYR A 125 -12.34 -38.67 9.51
C TYR A 125 -11.11 -38.53 8.60
N ILE A 126 -10.28 -37.49 8.82
CA ILE A 126 -9.14 -37.20 7.94
C ILE A 126 -8.14 -38.36 7.83
N LEU A 127 -7.88 -39.08 8.93
CA LEU A 127 -6.97 -40.23 8.93
C LEU A 127 -7.49 -41.34 8.02
N TYR A 128 -8.78 -41.65 8.11
CA TYR A 128 -9.45 -42.63 7.27
C TYR A 128 -9.38 -42.22 5.78
N ARG A 129 -9.67 -40.94 5.48
CA ARG A 129 -9.59 -40.39 4.12
C ARG A 129 -8.19 -40.50 3.52
N ILE A 130 -7.15 -40.14 4.28
CA ILE A 130 -5.75 -40.23 3.84
C ILE A 130 -5.31 -41.69 3.66
N THR A 131 -5.64 -42.58 4.58
CA THR A 131 -5.29 -44.01 4.46
C THR A 131 -5.92 -44.64 3.22
N ALA A 132 -7.19 -44.32 2.92
CA ALA A 132 -7.85 -44.74 1.70
C ALA A 132 -7.22 -44.11 0.44
N GLY A 133 -6.99 -42.79 0.46
CA GLY A 133 -6.42 -42.04 -0.65
C GLY A 133 -4.96 -42.37 -0.95
N ASN A 134 -4.21 -42.97 -0.03
CA ASN A 134 -2.86 -43.52 -0.24
C ASN A 134 -2.86 -45.01 -0.68
N GLY A 135 -4.02 -45.63 -0.85
CA GLY A 135 -4.09 -47.01 -1.33
C GLY A 135 -3.80 -48.08 -0.27
N HIS A 136 -3.72 -47.71 1.01
CA HIS A 136 -3.30 -48.59 2.10
C HIS A 136 -4.45 -49.45 2.63
N LEU A 137 -4.93 -50.41 1.81
CA LEU A 137 -6.08 -51.25 2.11
C LEU A 137 -5.98 -52.00 3.47
N PRO A 138 -4.86 -52.66 3.85
CA PRO A 138 -4.79 -53.35 5.14
C PRO A 138 -4.90 -52.41 6.34
N ALA A 139 -4.31 -51.23 6.24
CA ALA A 139 -4.44 -50.20 7.28
C ALA A 139 -5.89 -49.69 7.35
N LEU A 140 -6.55 -49.50 6.21
CA LEU A 140 -7.94 -49.09 6.13
C LEU A 140 -8.87 -50.12 6.79
N GLU A 141 -8.72 -51.41 6.46
CA GLU A 141 -9.47 -52.50 7.07
C GLU A 141 -9.25 -52.57 8.59
N TYR A 142 -8.02 -52.33 9.05
CA TYR A 142 -7.73 -52.27 10.47
C TYR A 142 -8.45 -51.09 11.16
N LEU A 143 -8.42 -49.89 10.58
CA LEU A 143 -9.18 -48.74 11.11
C LEU A 143 -10.69 -49.04 11.15
N GLU A 144 -11.23 -49.68 10.11
CA GLU A 144 -12.64 -50.12 10.08
C GLU A 144 -12.97 -51.08 11.22
N SER A 145 -12.09 -52.03 11.52
CA SER A 145 -12.30 -53.02 12.58
C SER A 145 -12.43 -52.41 13.99
N LEU A 146 -11.93 -51.17 14.16
CA LEU A 146 -11.97 -50.43 15.42
C LEU A 146 -13.22 -49.54 15.55
N MET A 147 -13.94 -49.32 14.45
CA MET A 147 -15.13 -48.47 14.40
C MET A 147 -16.42 -49.25 14.65
N THR A 148 -17.47 -48.53 15.06
CA THR A 148 -18.85 -49.04 15.01
C THR A 148 -19.41 -48.90 13.59
N ASP A 149 -20.45 -49.67 13.26
CA ASP A 149 -21.13 -49.56 11.96
C ASP A 149 -21.61 -48.13 11.65
N GLN A 150 -22.06 -47.40 12.67
CA GLN A 150 -22.51 -46.02 12.50
C GLN A 150 -21.34 -45.07 12.20
N GLN A 151 -20.21 -45.23 12.88
CA GLN A 151 -19.00 -44.45 12.62
C GLN A 151 -18.46 -44.75 11.22
N MET A 152 -18.42 -46.02 10.81
CA MET A 152 -18.00 -46.42 9.47
C MET A 152 -18.90 -45.80 8.39
N LYS A 153 -20.22 -45.82 8.56
CA LYS A 153 -21.16 -45.16 7.63
C LYS A 153 -20.93 -43.64 7.54
N THR A 154 -20.54 -42.99 8.63
CA THR A 154 -20.18 -41.57 8.63
C THR A 154 -18.83 -41.34 7.96
N ALA A 155 -17.81 -42.15 8.27
CA ALA A 155 -16.47 -42.07 7.68
C ALA A 155 -16.49 -42.19 6.15
N LEU A 156 -17.34 -43.09 5.61
CA LEU A 156 -17.53 -43.25 4.16
C LEU A 156 -18.05 -41.98 3.47
N LYS A 157 -18.83 -41.16 4.17
CA LYS A 157 -19.46 -39.94 3.65
C LYS A 157 -18.66 -38.68 3.92
N ALA A 158 -17.62 -38.77 4.74
CA ALA A 158 -16.81 -37.63 5.18
C ALA A 158 -16.33 -36.80 3.98
N SER A 159 -16.45 -35.48 4.12
CA SER A 159 -16.04 -34.48 3.14
C SER A 159 -16.52 -34.78 1.72
N ASP A 160 -17.81 -35.13 1.62
CA ASP A 160 -18.49 -35.51 0.37
C ASP A 160 -17.77 -36.66 -0.34
N TYR A 161 -17.64 -37.78 0.36
CA TYR A 161 -17.06 -39.03 -0.15
C TYR A 161 -15.61 -38.87 -0.63
N GLU A 162 -14.81 -38.06 0.05
CA GLU A 162 -13.44 -37.73 -0.38
C GLU A 162 -12.52 -38.95 -0.48
N ALA A 163 -12.66 -39.93 0.42
CA ALA A 163 -11.90 -41.19 0.34
C ALA A 163 -12.11 -41.90 -1.01
N TYR A 164 -13.35 -41.87 -1.54
CA TYR A 164 -13.70 -42.45 -2.83
C TYR A 164 -13.12 -41.60 -3.99
N ARG A 165 -13.19 -40.27 -3.89
CA ARG A 165 -12.64 -39.35 -4.90
C ARG A 165 -11.10 -39.45 -5.01
N HIS A 166 -10.38 -39.51 -3.89
CA HIS A 166 -8.91 -39.67 -3.88
C HIS A 166 -8.48 -41.03 -4.39
N ALA A 167 -9.16 -42.11 -3.98
CA ALA A 167 -8.90 -43.43 -4.54
C ALA A 167 -9.09 -43.45 -6.07
N ALA A 168 -10.06 -42.68 -6.60
CA ALA A 168 -10.23 -42.51 -8.04
C ALA A 168 -9.11 -41.67 -8.69
N ALA A 169 -8.70 -40.57 -8.06
CA ALA A 169 -7.59 -39.72 -8.52
C ALA A 169 -6.26 -40.49 -8.64
N GLU A 170 -5.97 -41.33 -7.65
CA GLU A 170 -4.70 -42.08 -7.58
C GLU A 170 -4.72 -43.42 -8.33
N GLY A 171 -5.88 -43.86 -8.81
CA GLY A 171 -5.97 -45.14 -9.53
C GLY A 171 -6.13 -46.37 -8.63
N TYR A 172 -6.49 -46.21 -7.36
CA TYR A 172 -6.59 -47.31 -6.39
C TYR A 172 -7.94 -48.04 -6.48
N ARG A 173 -8.13 -48.78 -7.57
CA ARG A 173 -9.34 -49.59 -7.80
C ARG A 173 -9.68 -50.53 -6.63
N GLN A 174 -8.67 -51.15 -6.01
CA GLN A 174 -8.87 -52.02 -4.85
C GLN A 174 -9.55 -51.31 -3.67
N ILE A 175 -9.25 -50.02 -3.47
CA ILE A 175 -9.89 -49.20 -2.44
C ILE A 175 -11.33 -48.87 -2.86
N LEU A 176 -11.56 -48.52 -4.13
CA LEU A 176 -12.93 -48.27 -4.63
C LEU A 176 -13.82 -49.50 -4.43
N ASP A 177 -13.34 -50.69 -4.84
CA ASP A 177 -14.05 -51.95 -4.65
C ASP A 177 -14.33 -52.22 -3.16
N HIS A 178 -13.35 -51.99 -2.29
CA HIS A 178 -13.50 -52.15 -0.85
C HIS A 178 -14.55 -51.20 -0.26
N LEU A 179 -14.44 -49.90 -0.55
CA LEU A 179 -15.37 -48.87 -0.10
C LEU A 179 -16.79 -49.16 -0.60
N GLU A 180 -16.97 -49.55 -1.86
CA GLU A 180 -18.28 -49.93 -2.41
C GLU A 180 -18.86 -51.15 -1.69
N ASN A 181 -18.05 -52.13 -1.30
CA ASN A 181 -18.53 -53.29 -0.54
C ASN A 181 -19.04 -52.92 0.87
N ARG A 182 -18.67 -51.74 1.38
CA ARG A 182 -19.17 -51.17 2.64
C ARG A 182 -20.37 -50.23 2.47
N MET A 183 -20.74 -49.90 1.23
CA MET A 183 -21.81 -48.97 0.91
C MET A 183 -23.11 -49.69 0.51
N THR A 184 -24.25 -49.11 0.90
CA THR A 184 -25.55 -49.43 0.30
C THR A 184 -25.66 -48.86 -1.11
N ASN A 185 -26.55 -49.38 -1.96
CA ASN A 185 -26.74 -48.86 -3.33
C ASN A 185 -27.00 -47.34 -3.37
N PRO A 186 -27.87 -46.74 -2.53
CA PRO A 186 -28.03 -45.29 -2.49
C PRO A 186 -26.75 -44.54 -2.10
N GLN A 187 -25.90 -45.13 -1.25
CA GLN A 187 -24.61 -44.52 -0.91
C GLN A 187 -23.61 -44.61 -2.06
N LYS A 188 -23.63 -45.68 -2.86
CA LYS A 188 -22.80 -45.81 -4.07
C LYS A 188 -23.19 -44.76 -5.11
N GLU A 189 -24.49 -44.60 -5.35
CA GLU A 189 -25.02 -43.56 -6.23
C GLU A 189 -24.61 -42.15 -5.74
N ALA A 190 -24.78 -41.87 -4.43
CA ALA A 190 -24.36 -40.60 -3.85
C ALA A 190 -22.84 -40.37 -3.92
N ALA A 191 -22.02 -41.42 -3.77
CA ALA A 191 -20.56 -41.32 -3.90
C ALA A 191 -20.13 -41.01 -5.35
N LEU A 192 -20.81 -41.60 -6.34
CA LEU A 192 -20.57 -41.34 -7.76
C LEU A 192 -20.95 -39.91 -8.15
N GLU A 193 -22.05 -39.37 -7.60
CA GLU A 193 -22.59 -38.05 -7.93
C GLU A 193 -22.00 -36.90 -7.08
N ALA A 194 -21.31 -37.23 -5.99
CA ALA A 194 -20.71 -36.27 -5.06
C ALA A 194 -19.84 -35.25 -5.79
N ILE A 195 -19.98 -33.97 -5.39
CA ILE A 195 -19.23 -32.85 -5.97
C ILE A 195 -19.33 -32.85 -7.52
N TYR A 196 -20.54 -33.03 -8.04
CA TYR A 196 -20.80 -33.04 -9.49
C TYR A 196 -19.94 -34.07 -10.23
N TYR A 197 -19.98 -35.33 -9.77
CA TYR A 197 -19.13 -36.42 -10.31
C TYR A 197 -17.63 -36.20 -10.10
N GLY A 198 -17.24 -35.70 -8.93
CA GLY A 198 -15.85 -35.36 -8.60
C GLY A 198 -14.88 -36.53 -8.78
N ALA A 199 -15.27 -37.77 -8.47
CA ALA A 199 -14.42 -38.95 -8.70
C ALA A 199 -14.10 -39.18 -10.18
N TYR A 200 -15.08 -38.93 -11.07
CA TYR A 200 -14.90 -39.04 -12.52
C TYR A 200 -13.98 -37.92 -13.04
N THR A 201 -14.19 -36.69 -12.58
CA THR A 201 -13.33 -35.54 -12.92
C THR A 201 -11.89 -35.75 -12.45
N CYS A 202 -11.68 -36.20 -11.21
CA CYS A 202 -10.35 -36.52 -10.67
C CYS A 202 -9.67 -37.62 -11.50
N ALA A 203 -10.36 -38.71 -11.81
CA ALA A 203 -9.80 -39.78 -12.64
C ALA A 203 -9.39 -39.27 -14.04
N ALA A 204 -10.16 -38.36 -14.63
CA ALA A 204 -9.81 -37.75 -15.92
C ALA A 204 -8.59 -36.84 -15.83
N MET A 205 -8.56 -35.95 -14.82
CA MET A 205 -7.49 -34.98 -14.60
C MET A 205 -6.11 -35.65 -14.37
N TYR A 206 -6.09 -36.78 -13.65
CA TYR A 206 -4.87 -37.53 -13.36
C TYR A 206 -4.60 -38.70 -14.32
N GLY A 207 -5.30 -38.78 -15.47
CA GLY A 207 -4.97 -39.75 -16.51
C GLY A 207 -5.40 -41.19 -16.22
N ARG A 208 -6.29 -41.43 -15.25
CA ARG A 208 -6.69 -42.75 -14.73
C ARG A 208 -7.76 -43.42 -15.59
N LEU A 209 -7.39 -43.85 -16.80
CA LEU A 209 -8.29 -44.46 -17.77
C LEU A 209 -9.06 -45.67 -17.21
N GLU A 210 -8.38 -46.60 -16.52
CA GLU A 210 -9.03 -47.78 -15.92
C GLU A 210 -10.13 -47.37 -14.92
N ILE A 211 -9.91 -46.30 -14.16
CA ILE A 211 -10.88 -45.81 -13.19
C ILE A 211 -12.08 -45.16 -13.89
N LEU A 212 -11.89 -44.45 -15.00
CA LEU A 212 -13.01 -43.92 -15.77
C LEU A 212 -13.91 -45.05 -16.29
N GLU A 213 -13.32 -46.10 -16.86
CA GLU A 213 -14.05 -47.30 -17.30
C GLU A 213 -14.75 -48.00 -16.15
N TYR A 214 -14.06 -48.10 -15.01
CA TYR A 214 -14.63 -48.62 -13.76
C TYR A 214 -15.86 -47.83 -13.36
N LEU A 215 -15.75 -46.51 -13.18
CA LEU A 215 -16.85 -45.64 -12.75
C LEU A 215 -18.02 -45.68 -13.76
N GLU A 216 -17.73 -45.61 -15.07
CA GLU A 216 -18.76 -45.71 -16.11
C GLU A 216 -19.50 -47.04 -16.07
N SER A 217 -18.85 -48.15 -15.72
CA SER A 217 -19.54 -49.44 -15.59
C SER A 217 -20.52 -49.50 -14.42
N ARG A 218 -20.46 -48.55 -13.48
CA ARG A 218 -21.41 -48.37 -12.36
C ARG A 218 -22.46 -47.30 -12.63
N MET A 219 -22.35 -46.55 -13.73
CA MET A 219 -23.26 -45.48 -14.09
C MET A 219 -24.31 -45.92 -15.11
N THR A 220 -25.52 -45.41 -14.96
CA THR A 220 -26.54 -45.43 -16.02
C THR A 220 -26.16 -44.47 -17.16
N ASN A 221 -26.73 -44.64 -18.35
CA ASN A 221 -26.45 -43.73 -19.47
C ASN A 221 -26.75 -42.24 -19.16
N PRO A 222 -27.87 -41.88 -18.48
CA PRO A 222 -28.09 -40.50 -18.04
C PRO A 222 -27.00 -39.98 -17.09
N GLN A 223 -26.51 -40.81 -16.16
CA GLN A 223 -25.42 -40.43 -15.26
C GLN A 223 -24.10 -40.24 -16.00
N LYS A 224 -23.78 -41.08 -16.99
CA LYS A 224 -22.59 -40.89 -17.85
C LYS A 224 -22.66 -39.55 -18.58
N GLU A 225 -23.82 -39.23 -19.16
CA GLU A 225 -24.02 -37.95 -19.83
C GLU A 225 -23.91 -36.76 -18.87
N ALA A 226 -24.48 -36.89 -17.66
CA ALA A 226 -24.37 -35.87 -16.62
C ALA A 226 -22.93 -35.69 -16.13
N ALA A 227 -22.17 -36.76 -15.94
CA ALA A 227 -20.76 -36.74 -15.55
C ALA A 227 -19.89 -36.05 -16.61
N LEU A 228 -20.11 -36.32 -17.90
CA LEU A 228 -19.40 -35.66 -19.00
C LEU A 228 -19.63 -34.14 -19.04
N LYS A 229 -20.86 -33.70 -18.74
CA LYS A 229 -21.27 -32.29 -18.79
C LYS A 229 -21.07 -31.53 -17.48
N ALA A 230 -20.73 -32.24 -16.40
CA ALA A 230 -20.65 -31.68 -15.07
C ALA A 230 -19.68 -30.50 -15.01
N GLN A 231 -20.11 -29.43 -14.31
CA GLN A 231 -19.30 -28.22 -14.10
C GLN A 231 -18.69 -27.68 -15.40
N ASP A 232 -19.52 -27.58 -16.44
CA ASP A 232 -19.11 -27.12 -17.78
C ASP A 232 -17.92 -27.94 -18.32
N TYR A 233 -18.14 -29.25 -18.48
CA TYR A 233 -17.16 -30.20 -19.02
C TYR A 233 -15.84 -30.25 -18.22
N CYS A 234 -15.92 -30.22 -16.88
CA CYS A 234 -14.74 -30.14 -16.01
C CYS A 234 -13.74 -31.30 -16.20
N ALA A 235 -14.21 -32.52 -16.45
CA ALA A 235 -13.34 -33.66 -16.75
C ALA A 235 -12.51 -33.45 -18.03
N TYR A 236 -13.10 -32.86 -19.07
CA TYR A 236 -12.40 -32.53 -20.32
C TYR A 236 -11.39 -31.40 -20.12
N ARG A 237 -11.80 -30.34 -19.42
CA ARG A 237 -10.94 -29.19 -19.08
C ARG A 237 -9.74 -29.62 -18.22
N GLY A 238 -9.96 -30.40 -17.17
CA GLY A 238 -8.90 -30.89 -16.28
C GLY A 238 -7.92 -31.83 -16.98
N ALA A 239 -8.41 -32.68 -17.89
CA ALA A 239 -7.54 -33.54 -18.71
C ALA A 239 -6.63 -32.70 -19.63
N ALA A 240 -7.14 -31.63 -20.25
CA ALA A 240 -6.33 -30.73 -21.07
C ALA A 240 -5.32 -29.92 -20.24
N GLU A 241 -5.75 -29.37 -19.10
CA GLU A 241 -4.93 -28.63 -18.15
C GLU A 241 -3.73 -29.45 -17.65
N ASN A 242 -3.89 -30.77 -17.49
CA ASN A 242 -2.86 -31.69 -16.99
C ASN A 242 -2.19 -32.53 -18.09
N GLY A 243 -2.37 -32.18 -19.37
CA GLY A 243 -1.63 -32.79 -20.47
C GLY A 243 -2.07 -34.22 -20.84
N GLN A 244 -3.24 -34.66 -20.38
CA GLN A 244 -3.75 -36.04 -20.49
C GLN A 244 -4.44 -36.30 -21.84
N LEU A 245 -3.64 -36.35 -22.91
CA LEU A 245 -4.14 -36.52 -24.28
C LEU A 245 -5.03 -37.76 -24.48
N HIS A 246 -4.62 -38.91 -23.95
CA HIS A 246 -5.38 -40.17 -24.08
C HIS A 246 -6.74 -40.11 -23.38
N ILE A 247 -6.89 -39.27 -22.36
CA ILE A 247 -8.18 -39.02 -21.71
C ILE A 247 -9.06 -38.13 -22.57
N LEU A 248 -8.53 -37.09 -23.21
CA LEU A 248 -9.30 -36.27 -24.15
C LEU A 248 -9.89 -37.12 -25.29
N GLU A 249 -9.07 -37.99 -25.89
CA GLU A 249 -9.51 -38.94 -26.91
C GLU A 249 -10.60 -39.89 -26.39
N TYR A 250 -10.40 -40.40 -25.17
CA TYR A 250 -11.37 -41.26 -24.52
C TYR A 250 -12.71 -40.55 -24.32
N LEU A 251 -12.71 -39.36 -23.70
CA LEU A 251 -13.90 -38.57 -23.40
C LEU A 251 -14.64 -38.14 -24.68
N GLU A 252 -13.92 -37.68 -25.71
CA GLU A 252 -14.51 -37.36 -27.02
C GLU A 252 -15.18 -38.57 -27.67
N GLY A 253 -14.64 -39.78 -27.44
CA GLY A 253 -15.27 -41.03 -27.87
C GLY A 253 -16.65 -41.28 -27.26
N ARG A 254 -16.98 -40.65 -26.13
CA ARG A 254 -18.30 -40.71 -25.46
C ARG A 254 -19.19 -39.50 -25.76
N MET A 255 -18.69 -38.52 -26.50
CA MET A 255 -19.42 -37.29 -26.80
C MET A 255 -20.00 -37.31 -28.22
N THR A 256 -21.19 -36.73 -28.36
CA THR A 256 -21.74 -36.31 -29.65
C THR A 256 -21.00 -35.07 -30.18
N ASN A 257 -21.08 -34.79 -31.47
CA ASN A 257 -20.38 -33.62 -32.04
C ASN A 257 -20.79 -32.28 -31.37
N PRO A 258 -22.07 -31.99 -31.09
CA PRO A 258 -22.44 -30.78 -30.35
C PRO A 258 -21.84 -30.72 -28.94
N GLN A 259 -21.67 -31.86 -28.27
CA GLN A 259 -21.03 -31.91 -26.96
C GLN A 259 -19.53 -31.67 -27.06
N LYS A 260 -18.85 -32.16 -28.12
CA LYS A 260 -17.43 -31.86 -28.37
C LYS A 260 -17.21 -30.38 -28.60
N GLU A 261 -18.05 -29.76 -29.44
CA GLU A 261 -18.01 -28.31 -29.67
C GLU A 261 -18.24 -27.55 -28.36
N ALA A 262 -19.24 -27.92 -27.57
CA ALA A 262 -19.50 -27.30 -26.27
C ALA A 262 -18.34 -27.50 -25.27
N ALA A 263 -17.70 -28.67 -25.24
CA ALA A 263 -16.55 -28.94 -24.38
C ALA A 263 -15.30 -28.13 -24.77
N LEU A 264 -15.10 -27.86 -26.06
CA LEU A 264 -14.04 -27.00 -26.57
C LEU A 264 -14.24 -25.53 -26.17
N GLU A 265 -15.48 -25.04 -26.21
CA GLU A 265 -15.84 -23.66 -25.90
C GLU A 265 -16.08 -23.39 -24.40
N ALA A 266 -16.18 -24.47 -23.59
CA ALA A 266 -16.42 -24.42 -22.16
C ALA A 266 -15.42 -23.51 -21.42
N GLY A 267 -15.94 -22.70 -20.50
CA GLY A 267 -15.15 -21.74 -19.72
C GLY A 267 -14.35 -20.76 -20.57
N ASP A 268 -14.90 -20.29 -21.71
CA ASP A 268 -14.21 -19.40 -22.67
C ASP A 268 -12.95 -20.06 -23.28
N TYR A 269 -13.06 -21.32 -23.75
CA TYR A 269 -11.91 -22.10 -24.22
C TYR A 269 -10.87 -22.43 -23.13
N TYR A 270 -11.33 -22.72 -21.91
CA TYR A 270 -10.47 -23.02 -20.75
C TYR A 270 -9.44 -24.12 -21.05
N ALA A 271 -9.85 -25.20 -21.71
CA ALA A 271 -8.96 -26.32 -22.04
C ALA A 271 -7.75 -25.87 -22.85
N TYR A 272 -7.95 -24.95 -23.80
CA TYR A 272 -6.89 -24.36 -24.61
C TYR A 272 -6.02 -23.40 -23.79
N GLN A 273 -6.66 -22.52 -23.00
CA GLN A 273 -5.97 -21.54 -22.16
C GLN A 273 -5.00 -22.18 -21.15
N TRP A 274 -5.45 -23.21 -20.44
CA TRP A 274 -4.66 -23.86 -19.39
C TRP A 274 -3.65 -24.86 -19.92
N ALA A 275 -3.93 -25.52 -21.06
CA ALA A 275 -2.91 -26.28 -21.77
C ALA A 275 -1.73 -25.39 -22.20
N ALA A 276 -2.01 -24.17 -22.67
CA ALA A 276 -0.97 -23.18 -22.98
C ALA A 276 -0.24 -22.70 -21.71
N ALA A 277 -0.98 -22.36 -20.66
CA ALA A 277 -0.43 -21.90 -19.39
C ALA A 277 0.52 -22.93 -18.74
N ASN A 278 0.26 -24.23 -18.90
CA ASN A 278 1.06 -25.34 -18.36
C ASN A 278 2.05 -25.94 -19.38
N GLY A 279 2.23 -25.32 -20.55
CA GLY A 279 3.29 -25.71 -21.48
C GLY A 279 2.98 -26.95 -22.34
N HIS A 280 1.74 -27.42 -22.36
CA HIS A 280 1.31 -28.64 -23.04
C HIS A 280 1.02 -28.43 -24.54
N LEU A 281 2.08 -28.24 -25.33
CA LEU A 281 1.98 -27.98 -26.77
C LEU A 281 1.22 -29.08 -27.52
N HIS A 282 1.43 -30.35 -27.16
CA HIS A 282 0.74 -31.50 -27.79
C HIS A 282 -0.78 -31.46 -27.59
N ILE A 283 -1.27 -30.85 -26.51
CA ILE A 283 -2.69 -30.62 -26.29
C ILE A 283 -3.20 -29.48 -27.17
N LEU A 284 -2.45 -28.39 -27.31
CA LEU A 284 -2.84 -27.28 -28.21
C LEU A 284 -2.99 -27.78 -29.64
N GLU A 285 -1.99 -28.48 -30.17
CA GLU A 285 -2.03 -29.05 -31.52
C GLU A 285 -3.23 -30.02 -31.70
N TYR A 286 -3.53 -30.80 -30.66
CA TYR A 286 -4.68 -31.70 -30.66
C TYR A 286 -6.03 -30.95 -30.71
N LEU A 287 -6.19 -29.92 -29.87
CA LEU A 287 -7.40 -29.11 -29.81
C LEU A 287 -7.59 -28.29 -31.10
N GLU A 288 -6.51 -27.70 -31.62
CA GLU A 288 -6.52 -26.96 -32.89
C GLU A 288 -6.94 -27.83 -34.07
N GLY A 289 -6.50 -29.10 -34.09
CA GLY A 289 -6.94 -30.08 -35.09
C GLY A 289 -8.44 -30.40 -35.06
N ARG A 290 -9.17 -29.96 -34.02
CA ARG A 290 -10.62 -30.14 -33.83
C ARG A 290 -11.41 -28.84 -33.96
N MET A 291 -10.73 -27.72 -34.09
CA MET A 291 -11.33 -26.39 -34.22
C MET A 291 -11.25 -25.91 -35.66
N ILE A 292 -12.25 -25.13 -36.08
CA ILE A 292 -12.10 -24.30 -37.28
C ILE A 292 -11.26 -23.06 -36.95
N ASN A 293 -10.65 -22.42 -37.95
CA ASN A 293 -9.79 -21.23 -37.75
C ASN A 293 -10.45 -20.13 -36.92
N GLN A 294 -11.75 -19.91 -37.06
CA GLN A 294 -12.49 -18.91 -36.27
C GLN A 294 -12.54 -19.27 -34.77
N GLN A 295 -12.64 -20.56 -34.44
CA GLN A 295 -12.60 -21.02 -33.05
C GLN A 295 -11.18 -20.93 -32.48
N ILE A 296 -10.16 -21.29 -33.26
CA ILE A 296 -8.76 -21.11 -32.87
C ILE A 296 -8.49 -19.63 -32.55
N GLU A 297 -8.95 -18.72 -33.42
CA GLU A 297 -8.85 -17.27 -33.18
C GLU A 297 -9.49 -16.84 -31.86
N LYS A 298 -10.73 -17.28 -31.60
CA LYS A 298 -11.38 -16.99 -30.32
C LYS A 298 -10.62 -17.58 -29.13
N ALA A 299 -10.08 -18.80 -29.26
CA ALA A 299 -9.42 -19.50 -28.18
C ALA A 299 -8.13 -18.81 -27.70
N TRP A 300 -7.29 -18.29 -28.60
CA TRP A 300 -6.11 -17.53 -28.17
C TRP A 300 -6.42 -16.07 -27.81
N GLN A 301 -7.54 -15.49 -28.27
CA GLN A 301 -8.02 -14.16 -27.83
C GLN A 301 -8.73 -14.19 -26.48
N ALA A 302 -9.23 -15.37 -26.08
CA ALA A 302 -10.03 -15.58 -24.88
C ALA A 302 -9.42 -14.93 -23.65
N SER A 303 -10.28 -14.35 -22.82
CA SER A 303 -9.90 -13.69 -21.57
C SER A 303 -8.72 -12.69 -21.71
N ASN A 304 -8.72 -11.94 -22.83
CA ASN A 304 -7.68 -10.98 -23.21
C ASN A 304 -6.28 -11.61 -23.30
N PHE A 305 -6.14 -12.61 -24.17
CA PHE A 305 -4.89 -13.33 -24.44
C PHE A 305 -4.32 -14.05 -23.22
N PHE A 306 -5.18 -14.66 -22.40
CA PHE A 306 -4.77 -15.39 -21.19
C PHE A 306 -3.71 -16.46 -21.49
N ALA A 307 -3.94 -17.27 -22.52
CA ALA A 307 -3.02 -18.33 -22.97
C ALA A 307 -1.60 -17.79 -23.20
N TYR A 308 -1.48 -16.64 -23.88
CA TYR A 308 -0.20 -16.00 -24.17
C TYR A 308 0.44 -15.42 -22.89
N CYS A 309 -0.35 -14.72 -22.07
CA CYS A 309 0.13 -14.08 -20.84
C CYS A 309 0.67 -15.11 -19.83
N TRP A 310 -0.06 -16.21 -19.61
CA TRP A 310 0.32 -17.22 -18.61
C TRP A 310 1.41 -18.16 -19.12
N ALA A 311 1.45 -18.47 -20.42
CA ALA A 311 2.60 -19.15 -21.00
C ALA A 311 3.91 -18.34 -20.78
N ALA A 312 3.85 -17.01 -20.90
CA ALA A 312 4.99 -16.14 -20.60
C ALA A 312 5.31 -16.12 -19.09
N ALA A 313 4.29 -16.00 -18.22
CA ALA A 313 4.46 -15.99 -16.78
C ALA A 313 5.07 -17.28 -16.22
N ASN A 314 4.81 -18.43 -16.87
CA ASN A 314 5.32 -19.75 -16.49
C ASN A 314 6.58 -20.18 -17.27
N GLY A 315 7.15 -19.31 -18.11
CA GLY A 315 8.42 -19.60 -18.79
C GLY A 315 8.31 -20.48 -20.04
N HIS A 316 7.11 -20.71 -20.57
CA HIS A 316 6.87 -21.60 -21.71
C HIS A 316 7.09 -20.92 -23.06
N LYS A 317 8.35 -20.59 -23.37
CA LYS A 317 8.75 -19.95 -24.64
C LYS A 317 8.26 -20.69 -25.89
N HIS A 318 8.24 -22.02 -25.88
CA HIS A 318 7.77 -22.83 -27.02
C HIS A 318 6.28 -22.64 -27.31
N ILE A 319 5.46 -22.39 -26.29
CA ILE A 319 4.04 -22.05 -26.46
C ILE A 319 3.88 -20.67 -27.07
N LEU A 320 4.67 -19.67 -26.64
CA LEU A 320 4.61 -18.33 -27.25
C LEU A 320 4.94 -18.38 -28.75
N ILE A 321 5.96 -19.17 -29.12
CA ILE A 321 6.33 -19.38 -30.53
C ILE A 321 5.17 -20.01 -31.30
N HIS A 322 4.54 -21.05 -30.74
CA HIS A 322 3.40 -21.72 -31.35
C HIS A 322 2.21 -20.77 -31.54
N LEU A 323 1.78 -20.09 -30.48
CA LEU A 323 0.67 -19.12 -30.54
C LEU A 323 0.93 -18.01 -31.56
N GLU A 324 2.15 -17.45 -31.58
CA GLU A 324 2.53 -16.44 -32.57
C GLU A 324 2.53 -16.99 -34.01
N SER A 325 2.76 -18.28 -34.22
CA SER A 325 2.69 -18.89 -35.55
C SER A 325 1.26 -18.88 -36.12
N LEU A 326 0.25 -18.80 -35.25
CA LEU A 326 -1.17 -18.73 -35.60
C LEU A 326 -1.66 -17.28 -35.81
N MET A 327 -0.83 -16.27 -35.52
CA MET A 327 -1.21 -14.86 -35.48
C MET A 327 -0.61 -14.04 -36.62
N THR A 328 -1.35 -13.05 -37.10
CA THR A 328 -0.83 -11.95 -37.91
C THR A 328 -0.05 -10.94 -37.05
N ASN A 329 0.78 -10.08 -37.65
CA ASN A 329 1.56 -9.10 -36.89
C ASN A 329 0.71 -8.17 -36.00
N PRO A 330 -0.44 -7.61 -36.43
CA PRO A 330 -1.30 -6.82 -35.55
C PRO A 330 -1.85 -7.61 -34.36
N GLN A 331 -2.13 -8.91 -34.55
CA GLN A 331 -2.61 -9.77 -33.47
C GLN A 331 -1.49 -10.11 -32.48
N LYS A 332 -0.24 -10.27 -32.94
CA LYS A 332 0.94 -10.41 -32.07
C LYS A 332 1.16 -9.17 -31.22
N GLU A 333 1.03 -7.98 -31.83
CA GLU A 333 1.11 -6.71 -31.10
C GLU A 333 0.00 -6.62 -30.03
N ALA A 334 -1.24 -6.97 -30.37
CA ALA A 334 -2.33 -7.02 -29.40
C ALA A 334 -2.07 -8.02 -28.25
N ALA A 335 -1.50 -9.19 -28.54
CA ALA A 335 -1.11 -10.18 -27.53
C ALA A 335 -0.01 -9.66 -26.59
N LEU A 336 0.99 -8.95 -27.13
CA LEU A 336 2.07 -8.34 -26.36
C LEU A 336 1.57 -7.23 -25.44
N GLU A 337 0.60 -6.42 -25.90
CA GLU A 337 0.06 -5.26 -25.18
C GLU A 337 -1.07 -5.63 -24.19
N ALA A 338 -1.57 -6.87 -24.28
CA ALA A 338 -2.67 -7.38 -23.48
C ALA A 338 -2.48 -7.15 -21.97
N ASN A 339 -3.57 -6.75 -21.31
CA ASN A 339 -3.62 -6.48 -19.87
C ASN A 339 -2.48 -5.54 -19.38
N GLY A 340 -2.12 -4.56 -20.20
CA GLY A 340 -1.04 -3.62 -19.92
C GLY A 340 0.31 -4.32 -19.86
N TYR A 341 0.67 -5.02 -20.94
CA TYR A 341 1.92 -5.79 -21.07
C TYR A 341 2.08 -6.86 -19.97
N ASN A 342 1.02 -7.60 -19.65
CA ASN A 342 1.03 -8.56 -18.54
C ASN A 342 2.11 -9.65 -18.72
N ALA A 343 2.26 -10.20 -19.92
CA ALA A 343 3.32 -11.16 -20.24
C ALA A 343 4.73 -10.65 -19.85
N TYR A 344 5.04 -9.40 -20.17
CA TYR A 344 6.31 -8.76 -19.81
C TYR A 344 6.42 -8.54 -18.30
N ARG A 345 5.37 -7.99 -17.68
CA ARG A 345 5.36 -7.69 -16.23
C ARG A 345 5.55 -8.95 -15.39
N GLN A 346 4.88 -10.05 -15.75
CA GLN A 346 5.00 -11.31 -15.03
C GLN A 346 6.36 -11.98 -15.28
N ALA A 347 6.88 -11.95 -16.51
CA ALA A 347 8.22 -12.46 -16.79
C ALA A 347 9.30 -11.75 -15.95
N ALA A 348 9.17 -10.44 -15.74
CA ALA A 348 10.03 -9.70 -14.82
C ALA A 348 9.80 -10.11 -13.34
N ALA A 349 8.53 -10.20 -12.91
CA ALA A 349 8.18 -10.53 -11.54
C ALA A 349 8.65 -11.94 -11.12
N TYR A 350 8.62 -12.92 -12.03
CA TYR A 350 9.00 -14.32 -11.78
C TYR A 350 10.45 -14.67 -12.16
N ASN A 351 11.30 -13.67 -12.44
CA ASN A 351 12.71 -13.87 -12.79
C ASN A 351 12.93 -14.75 -14.04
N LEU A 352 12.26 -14.41 -15.14
CA LEU A 352 12.33 -15.15 -16.40
C LEU A 352 13.05 -14.33 -17.49
N PRO A 353 14.39 -14.17 -17.40
CA PRO A 353 15.15 -13.33 -18.35
C PRO A 353 15.02 -13.82 -19.80
N HIS A 354 14.96 -15.14 -20.01
CA HIS A 354 14.81 -15.73 -21.35
C HIS A 354 13.44 -15.42 -22.00
N ILE A 355 12.39 -15.16 -21.21
CA ILE A 355 11.10 -14.68 -21.72
C ILE A 355 11.16 -13.18 -21.96
N LEU A 356 11.74 -12.40 -21.04
CA LEU A 356 11.91 -10.96 -21.26
C LEU A 356 12.69 -10.67 -22.55
N GLU A 357 13.82 -11.33 -22.76
CA GLU A 357 14.62 -11.20 -23.98
C GLU A 357 13.78 -11.55 -25.22
N TYR A 358 13.05 -12.67 -25.16
CA TYR A 358 12.18 -13.11 -26.26
C TYR A 358 11.08 -12.09 -26.60
N LEU A 359 10.45 -11.49 -25.60
CA LEU A 359 9.42 -10.46 -25.78
C LEU A 359 10.05 -9.15 -26.29
N GLU A 360 11.19 -8.74 -25.73
CA GLU A 360 11.90 -7.51 -26.14
C GLU A 360 12.39 -7.56 -27.58
N GLU A 361 12.81 -8.73 -28.08
CA GLU A 361 13.17 -8.94 -29.49
C GLU A 361 12.01 -8.65 -30.45
N ARG A 362 10.77 -8.70 -29.96
CA ARG A 362 9.54 -8.45 -30.74
C ARG A 362 8.95 -7.05 -30.53
N MET A 363 9.51 -6.28 -29.60
CA MET A 363 9.00 -4.95 -29.25
C MET A 363 9.85 -3.86 -29.88
N THR A 364 9.18 -2.79 -30.32
CA THR A 364 9.84 -1.50 -30.58
C THR A 364 10.37 -0.88 -29.28
N ASP A 365 11.31 0.06 -29.35
CA ASP A 365 11.81 0.74 -28.15
C ASP A 365 10.71 1.47 -27.37
N SER A 366 9.73 2.05 -28.07
CA SER A 366 8.55 2.67 -27.46
C SER A 366 7.71 1.64 -26.69
N GLN A 367 7.49 0.45 -27.25
CA GLN A 367 6.76 -0.62 -26.57
C GLN A 367 7.53 -1.18 -25.37
N LYS A 368 8.86 -1.34 -25.47
CA LYS A 368 9.70 -1.75 -24.33
C LYS A 368 9.56 -0.75 -23.19
N GLU A 369 9.68 0.55 -23.47
CA GLU A 369 9.53 1.58 -22.46
C GLU A 369 8.13 1.58 -21.83
N ALA A 370 7.08 1.41 -22.64
CA ALA A 370 5.71 1.31 -22.15
C ALA A 370 5.50 0.07 -21.26
N ALA A 371 6.01 -1.10 -21.66
CA ALA A 371 5.92 -2.35 -20.91
C ALA A 371 6.65 -2.26 -19.56
N GLN A 372 7.82 -1.62 -19.55
CA GLN A 372 8.64 -1.43 -18.35
C GLN A 372 8.00 -0.45 -17.35
N GLN A 373 7.25 0.53 -17.84
CA GLN A 373 6.53 1.52 -17.01
C GLN A 373 5.12 1.06 -16.61
N ALA A 374 4.59 0.02 -17.25
CA ALA A 374 3.22 -0.43 -17.05
C ALA A 374 2.92 -0.74 -15.59
N CYS A 375 1.70 -0.36 -15.16
CA CYS A 375 1.22 -0.53 -13.78
C CYS A 375 2.22 0.00 -12.73
N ASN A 376 2.73 1.22 -12.92
CA ASN A 376 3.69 1.87 -12.02
C ASN A 376 4.98 1.05 -11.83
N CYS A 377 5.57 0.60 -12.95
CA CYS A 377 6.78 -0.22 -12.96
C CYS A 377 6.64 -1.53 -12.16
N TYR A 378 5.44 -2.15 -12.16
CA TYR A 378 5.15 -3.37 -11.39
C TYR A 378 6.24 -4.45 -11.51
N GLY A 379 6.70 -4.74 -12.73
CA GLY A 379 7.75 -5.74 -12.98
C GLY A 379 9.05 -5.43 -12.25
N TYR A 380 9.45 -4.15 -12.17
CA TYR A 380 10.59 -3.70 -11.40
C TYR A 380 10.37 -3.86 -9.89
N THR A 381 9.23 -3.38 -9.38
CA THR A 381 8.93 -3.41 -7.94
C THR A 381 8.92 -4.84 -7.37
N TYR A 382 8.30 -5.77 -8.09
CA TYR A 382 8.28 -7.18 -7.71
C TYR A 382 9.66 -7.82 -7.80
N ALA A 383 10.41 -7.53 -8.86
CA ALA A 383 11.78 -8.02 -9.00
C ALA A 383 12.68 -7.52 -7.84
N ALA A 384 12.58 -6.24 -7.47
CA ALA A 384 13.35 -5.66 -6.37
C ALA A 384 12.98 -6.27 -5.02
N THR A 385 11.68 -6.34 -4.69
CA THR A 385 11.20 -6.91 -3.41
C THR A 385 11.51 -8.40 -3.25
N ARG A 386 11.63 -9.14 -4.35
CA ARG A 386 12.01 -10.58 -4.36
C ARG A 386 13.52 -10.81 -4.50
N GLY A 387 14.32 -9.76 -4.70
CA GLY A 387 15.78 -9.86 -4.85
C GLY A 387 16.24 -10.42 -6.21
N HIS A 388 15.45 -10.25 -7.26
CA HIS A 388 15.78 -10.68 -8.63
C HIS A 388 16.77 -9.70 -9.30
N GLN A 389 18.01 -9.69 -8.81
CA GLN A 389 19.03 -8.68 -9.13
C GLN A 389 19.29 -8.50 -10.63
N ASN A 390 19.33 -9.59 -11.41
CA ASN A 390 19.49 -9.56 -12.87
C ASN A 390 18.37 -8.77 -13.58
N ILE A 391 17.12 -8.94 -13.12
CA ILE A 391 15.96 -8.23 -13.67
C ILE A 391 15.99 -6.76 -13.25
N VAL A 392 16.29 -6.49 -11.97
CA VAL A 392 16.42 -5.13 -11.44
C VAL A 392 17.49 -4.35 -12.20
N GLU A 393 18.66 -4.95 -12.43
CA GLU A 393 19.75 -4.34 -13.19
C GLU A 393 19.38 -4.11 -14.66
N HIS A 394 18.68 -5.07 -15.29
CA HIS A 394 18.21 -4.93 -16.65
C HIS A 394 17.23 -3.77 -16.81
N LEU A 395 16.21 -3.72 -15.95
CA LEU A 395 15.16 -2.71 -15.99
C LEU A 395 15.66 -1.33 -15.57
N SER A 396 16.66 -1.24 -14.66
CA SER A 396 17.30 0.02 -14.26
C SER A 396 18.03 0.73 -15.41
N LYS A 397 18.32 0.04 -16.52
CA LYS A 397 18.87 0.67 -17.74
C LYS A 397 17.88 1.61 -18.42
N THR A 398 16.59 1.51 -18.09
CA THR A 398 15.57 2.38 -18.65
C THR A 398 15.43 3.63 -17.79
N PRO A 399 15.69 4.85 -18.33
CA PRO A 399 15.74 6.07 -17.54
C PRO A 399 14.52 6.32 -16.66
N ARG A 400 13.30 6.06 -17.17
CA ARG A 400 12.06 6.30 -16.41
C ARG A 400 11.83 5.28 -15.29
N VAL A 401 12.27 4.03 -15.47
CA VAL A 401 12.25 3.03 -14.39
C VAL A 401 13.26 3.39 -13.31
N PHE A 402 14.47 3.80 -13.70
CA PHE A 402 15.46 4.29 -12.74
C PHE A 402 14.97 5.54 -12.00
N ALA A 403 14.36 6.50 -12.71
CA ALA A 403 13.76 7.69 -12.09
C ALA A 403 12.68 7.31 -11.07
N TYR A 404 11.81 6.35 -11.40
CA TYR A 404 10.82 5.81 -10.47
C TYR A 404 11.49 5.20 -9.23
N ALA A 405 12.49 4.33 -9.43
CA ALA A 405 13.20 3.69 -8.33
C ALA A 405 13.93 4.71 -7.43
N GLU A 406 14.56 5.71 -8.04
CA GLU A 406 15.26 6.80 -7.37
C GLU A 406 14.34 7.64 -6.48
N MET A 407 13.09 7.86 -6.90
CA MET A 407 12.10 8.56 -6.10
C MET A 407 11.62 7.76 -4.88
N HIS A 408 11.74 6.43 -4.93
CA HIS A 408 11.38 5.50 -3.86
C HIS A 408 12.65 4.96 -3.18
N ILE A 409 13.52 5.89 -2.78
CA ILE A 409 14.85 5.56 -2.25
C ILE A 409 14.79 4.81 -0.91
N HIS A 410 13.68 4.91 -0.18
CA HIS A 410 13.47 4.15 1.06
C HIS A 410 13.28 2.66 0.78
N GLU A 411 12.60 2.33 -0.32
CA GLU A 411 12.28 0.97 -0.74
C GLU A 411 13.40 0.35 -1.58
N TYR A 412 13.99 1.13 -2.50
CA TYR A 412 14.92 0.61 -3.51
C TYR A 412 16.33 1.21 -3.43
N GLY A 413 16.65 1.96 -2.36
CA GLY A 413 17.88 2.72 -2.23
C GLY A 413 19.15 1.93 -2.47
N ASP A 414 19.21 0.69 -2.00
CA ASP A 414 20.38 -0.18 -2.19
C ASP A 414 20.57 -0.58 -3.66
N HIS A 415 19.48 -0.91 -4.36
CA HIS A 415 19.52 -1.22 -5.79
C HIS A 415 19.89 0.02 -6.61
N VAL A 416 19.29 1.18 -6.30
CA VAL A 416 19.58 2.46 -6.95
C VAL A 416 21.04 2.83 -6.78
N ARG A 417 21.56 2.79 -5.55
CA ARG A 417 22.96 3.14 -5.23
C ARG A 417 23.93 2.20 -5.91
N SER A 418 23.71 0.89 -5.81
CA SER A 418 24.56 -0.12 -6.44
C SER A 418 24.60 0.05 -7.97
N PHE A 419 23.44 0.20 -8.60
CA PHE A 419 23.36 0.38 -10.05
C PHE A 419 24.00 1.70 -10.51
N ALA A 420 23.72 2.81 -9.82
CA ALA A 420 24.30 4.12 -10.12
C ALA A 420 25.83 4.11 -10.01
N GLN A 421 26.36 3.47 -8.95
CA GLN A 421 27.81 3.36 -8.75
C GLN A 421 28.48 2.57 -9.88
N THR A 422 27.91 1.44 -10.29
CA THR A 422 28.42 0.66 -11.43
C THR A 422 28.41 1.48 -12.72
N LYS A 423 27.31 2.20 -13.02
CA LYS A 423 27.23 3.04 -14.22
C LYS A 423 28.21 4.21 -14.22
N LEU A 424 28.41 4.85 -13.08
CA LEU A 424 29.41 5.89 -12.95
C LEU A 424 30.82 5.36 -13.21
N GLN A 425 31.16 4.17 -12.69
CA GLN A 425 32.46 3.54 -12.96
C GLN A 425 32.62 3.17 -14.44
N ASP A 426 31.60 2.57 -15.06
CA ASP A 426 31.59 2.24 -16.49
C ASP A 426 31.87 3.49 -17.35
N TRP A 427 31.17 4.59 -17.07
CA TRP A 427 31.32 5.84 -17.82
C TRP A 427 32.65 6.53 -17.56
N GLN A 428 33.20 6.46 -16.34
CA GLN A 428 34.54 6.98 -16.04
C GLN A 428 35.61 6.22 -16.81
N GLN A 429 35.58 4.89 -16.78
CA GLN A 429 36.52 4.05 -17.54
C GLN A 429 36.39 4.30 -19.06
N ALA A 430 35.17 4.41 -19.58
CA ALA A 430 34.94 4.74 -20.98
C ALA A 430 35.49 6.12 -21.36
N SER A 431 35.34 7.11 -20.48
CA SER A 431 35.89 8.46 -20.66
C SER A 431 37.43 8.45 -20.67
N GLU A 432 38.07 7.72 -19.75
CA GLU A 432 39.53 7.58 -19.68
C GLU A 432 40.09 6.86 -20.91
N ALA A 433 39.49 5.75 -21.33
CA ALA A 433 39.86 5.01 -22.53
C ALA A 433 39.70 5.86 -23.80
N PHE A 434 38.63 6.65 -23.87
CA PHE A 434 38.39 7.58 -24.96
C PHE A 434 39.45 8.68 -25.00
N ALA A 435 39.80 9.29 -23.85
CA ALA A 435 40.83 10.32 -23.76
C ALA A 435 42.21 9.78 -24.17
N GLY A 436 42.55 8.54 -23.80
CA GLY A 436 43.78 7.87 -24.20
C GLY A 436 43.88 7.62 -25.72
N SER A 437 42.75 7.39 -26.39
CA SER A 437 42.69 7.13 -27.83
C SER A 437 42.43 8.39 -28.67
N ASN A 438 41.84 9.43 -28.08
CA ASN A 438 41.40 10.65 -28.74
C ASN A 438 41.80 11.89 -27.91
N PRO A 439 43.07 12.32 -27.97
CA PRO A 439 43.59 13.39 -27.08
C PRO A 439 42.87 14.74 -27.21
N ASN A 440 42.24 14.99 -28.36
CA ASN A 440 41.48 16.21 -28.67
C ASN A 440 39.97 15.96 -28.80
N GLY A 441 39.51 14.74 -28.54
CA GLY A 441 38.10 14.38 -28.60
C GLY A 441 37.37 14.79 -27.32
N VAL A 442 36.07 15.08 -27.43
CA VAL A 442 35.21 15.31 -26.26
C VAL A 442 34.35 14.06 -26.04
N PHE A 443 34.52 13.40 -24.90
CA PHE A 443 33.71 12.24 -24.53
C PHE A 443 32.26 12.67 -24.34
N ASN A 444 31.32 11.87 -24.86
CA ASN A 444 29.90 12.10 -24.70
C ASN A 444 29.12 10.78 -24.62
N LEU A 445 27.92 10.83 -24.03
CA LEU A 445 27.00 9.71 -23.93
C LEU A 445 25.92 9.79 -25.04
N ASP A 446 25.35 8.65 -25.42
CA ASP A 446 24.15 8.60 -26.26
C ASP A 446 22.94 9.22 -25.54
N GLU A 447 21.83 9.43 -26.25
CA GLU A 447 20.65 10.10 -25.71
C GLU A 447 20.05 9.37 -24.50
N LYS A 448 19.93 8.03 -24.59
CA LYS A 448 19.35 7.20 -23.51
C LYS A 448 20.26 7.20 -22.29
N SER A 449 21.57 7.02 -22.50
CA SER A 449 22.56 7.06 -21.42
C SER A 449 22.67 8.46 -20.79
N SER A 450 22.53 9.54 -21.58
CA SER A 450 22.51 10.92 -21.06
C SER A 450 21.29 11.17 -20.17
N ARG A 451 20.11 10.67 -20.56
CA ARG A 451 18.90 10.73 -19.73
C ARG A 451 19.04 9.91 -18.45
N LEU A 452 19.62 8.71 -18.53
CA LEU A 452 19.90 7.90 -17.34
C LEU A 452 20.89 8.62 -16.40
N ALA A 453 21.96 9.20 -16.95
CA ALA A 453 22.93 9.98 -16.20
C ALA A 453 22.31 11.20 -15.53
N PHE A 454 21.33 11.85 -16.17
CA PHE A 454 20.55 12.93 -15.56
C PHE A 454 19.80 12.47 -14.30
N TYR A 455 19.11 11.32 -14.35
CA TYR A 455 18.43 10.78 -13.16
C TYR A 455 19.42 10.25 -12.10
N ILE A 456 20.59 9.75 -12.51
CA ILE A 456 21.68 9.45 -11.55
C ILE A 456 22.18 10.75 -10.89
N ALA A 457 22.28 11.87 -11.61
CA ALA A 457 22.63 13.15 -11.03
C ALA A 457 21.61 13.60 -9.94
N ARG A 458 20.31 13.37 -10.15
CA ARG A 458 19.28 13.59 -9.10
C ARG A 458 19.56 12.79 -7.83
N HIS A 459 19.91 11.51 -7.98
CA HIS A 459 20.27 10.65 -6.86
C HIS A 459 21.51 11.19 -6.12
N LEU A 460 22.57 11.57 -6.85
CA LEU A 460 23.80 12.12 -6.26
C LEU A 460 23.57 13.41 -5.48
N ILE A 461 22.66 14.26 -5.97
CA ILE A 461 22.26 15.50 -5.29
C ILE A 461 21.59 15.20 -3.95
N ARG A 462 20.71 14.19 -3.90
CA ARG A 462 20.01 13.77 -2.65
C ARG A 462 20.96 13.12 -1.64
N GLU A 463 21.93 12.33 -2.09
CA GLU A 463 22.94 11.72 -1.22
C GLU A 463 23.80 12.78 -0.50
N ASN A 464 24.04 13.94 -1.14
CA ASN A 464 24.70 15.11 -0.53
C ASN A 464 26.00 14.78 0.22
N THR A 465 26.87 13.97 -0.39
CA THR A 465 28.19 13.62 0.13
C THR A 465 29.31 14.26 -0.70
N ALA A 466 30.53 14.29 -0.15
CA ALA A 466 31.69 14.76 -0.90
C ALA A 466 31.94 13.90 -2.16
N ALA A 467 31.79 12.57 -2.04
CA ALA A 467 31.92 11.64 -3.15
C ALA A 467 30.84 11.86 -4.23
N SER A 468 29.58 12.05 -3.82
CA SER A 468 28.51 12.31 -4.78
C SER A 468 28.68 13.65 -5.50
N SER A 469 29.26 14.65 -4.83
CA SER A 469 29.61 15.93 -5.44
C SER A 469 30.71 15.80 -6.50
N GLU A 470 31.71 14.96 -6.30
CA GLU A 470 32.76 14.69 -7.30
C GLU A 470 32.18 13.97 -8.52
N GLN A 471 31.35 12.94 -8.29
CA GLN A 471 30.64 12.23 -9.35
C GLN A 471 29.69 13.15 -10.12
N LEU A 472 29.01 14.07 -9.43
CA LEU A 472 28.16 15.09 -10.07
C LEU A 472 28.98 16.02 -10.97
N ARG A 473 30.19 16.45 -10.56
CA ARG A 473 31.09 17.23 -11.42
C ARG A 473 31.49 16.47 -12.67
N PHE A 474 31.81 15.18 -12.52
CA PHE A 474 32.11 14.31 -13.66
C PHE A 474 30.93 14.27 -14.64
N LEU A 475 29.71 14.01 -14.16
CA LEU A 475 28.51 13.99 -15.00
C LEU A 475 28.24 15.34 -15.68
N MET A 476 28.36 16.46 -14.96
CA MET A 476 28.18 17.81 -15.54
C MET A 476 29.31 18.20 -16.50
N GLY A 477 30.43 17.48 -16.50
CA GLY A 477 31.49 17.60 -17.51
C GLY A 477 31.15 16.94 -18.85
N ILE A 478 30.15 16.05 -18.88
CA ILE A 478 29.71 15.37 -20.10
C ILE A 478 28.72 16.28 -20.85
N PRO A 479 29.00 16.69 -22.12
CA PRO A 479 28.19 17.69 -22.82
C PRO A 479 26.70 17.33 -22.95
N GLY A 480 26.38 16.07 -23.23
CA GLY A 480 25.00 15.59 -23.35
C GLY A 480 24.22 15.71 -22.05
N VAL A 481 24.86 15.40 -20.91
CA VAL A 481 24.23 15.49 -19.58
C VAL A 481 24.10 16.95 -19.14
N ALA A 482 25.14 17.76 -19.34
CA ALA A 482 25.12 19.20 -19.07
C ALA A 482 24.05 19.94 -19.90
N PHE A 483 23.83 19.49 -21.14
CA PHE A 483 22.73 20.00 -21.97
C PHE A 483 21.37 19.67 -21.35
N LEU A 484 21.17 18.48 -20.78
CA LEU A 484 19.90 18.14 -20.13
C LEU A 484 19.66 18.91 -18.82
N ALA A 485 20.70 19.37 -18.12
CA ALA A 485 20.58 20.02 -16.80
C ALA A 485 19.68 21.29 -16.76
N HIS A 486 19.46 21.96 -17.90
CA HIS A 486 18.58 23.14 -18.01
C HIS A 486 17.27 22.85 -18.76
N GLN A 487 17.14 21.67 -19.37
CA GLN A 487 15.97 21.28 -20.16
C GLN A 487 14.87 20.71 -19.26
N GLU A 488 13.66 20.66 -19.78
CA GLU A 488 12.52 19.99 -19.14
C GLU A 488 12.59 18.48 -19.42
N VAL A 489 13.53 17.79 -18.74
CA VAL A 489 13.65 16.32 -18.84
C VAL A 489 12.41 15.66 -18.25
N THR A 490 11.99 16.14 -17.08
CA THR A 490 10.66 15.94 -16.51
C THR A 490 9.74 17.03 -17.07
N PRO A 491 8.53 16.69 -17.60
CA PRO A 491 7.66 17.67 -18.23
C PRO A 491 7.32 18.86 -17.32
N ASN A 492 7.49 20.09 -17.82
CA ASN A 492 7.29 21.35 -17.08
C ASN A 492 8.30 21.63 -15.94
N GLU A 493 9.41 20.88 -15.87
CA GLU A 493 10.43 21.05 -14.83
C GLU A 493 11.76 21.58 -15.39
N ALA A 494 11.78 22.85 -15.80
CA ALA A 494 13.03 23.45 -16.27
C ALA A 494 14.03 23.65 -15.09
N ASN A 495 15.33 23.45 -15.31
CA ASN A 495 16.35 23.54 -14.25
C ASN A 495 16.10 22.60 -13.04
N GLU A 496 15.47 21.44 -13.27
CA GLU A 496 15.11 20.46 -12.23
C GLU A 496 16.24 20.13 -11.26
N LEU A 497 17.45 19.81 -11.75
CA LEU A 497 18.60 19.47 -10.90
C LEU A 497 18.98 20.62 -9.94
N LEU A 498 18.89 21.87 -10.41
CA LEU A 498 19.20 23.04 -9.57
C LEU A 498 18.12 23.22 -8.50
N ARG A 499 16.84 23.11 -8.86
CA ARG A 499 15.73 23.18 -7.90
C ARG A 499 15.86 22.10 -6.83
N LEU A 500 16.22 20.88 -7.24
CA LEU A 500 16.46 19.78 -6.33
C LEU A 500 17.64 20.05 -5.40
N ALA A 501 18.77 20.55 -5.91
CA ALA A 501 19.93 20.89 -5.10
C ALA A 501 19.62 21.94 -4.03
N LEU A 502 18.84 22.96 -4.39
CA LEU A 502 18.35 23.98 -3.45
C LEU A 502 17.40 23.38 -2.42
N THR A 503 16.47 22.52 -2.84
CA THR A 503 15.51 21.83 -1.96
C THR A 503 16.21 20.93 -0.95
N CYS A 504 17.26 20.22 -1.38
CA CYS A 504 18.07 19.34 -0.52
C CYS A 504 19.14 20.10 0.30
N GLN A 505 19.22 21.44 0.17
CA GLN A 505 20.27 22.28 0.77
C GLN A 505 21.70 21.85 0.39
N ASN A 506 21.87 21.23 -0.77
CA ASN A 506 23.16 20.80 -1.30
C ASN A 506 23.84 21.98 -2.02
N ARG A 507 24.51 22.84 -1.24
CA ARG A 507 25.21 24.05 -1.75
C ARG A 507 26.25 23.71 -2.81
N THR A 508 27.03 22.64 -2.58
CA THR A 508 28.06 22.22 -3.53
C THR A 508 27.47 21.80 -4.87
N ALA A 509 26.37 21.05 -4.88
CA ALA A 509 25.67 20.72 -6.12
C ALA A 509 25.08 21.96 -6.82
N ALA A 510 24.50 22.90 -6.06
CA ALA A 510 23.99 24.16 -6.62
C ALA A 510 25.11 24.97 -7.29
N ASP A 511 26.29 25.09 -6.65
CA ASP A 511 27.45 25.78 -7.22
C ASP A 511 27.95 25.08 -8.50
N ILE A 512 28.00 23.74 -8.51
CA ILE A 512 28.35 22.96 -9.70
C ILE A 512 27.37 23.27 -10.84
N LEU A 513 26.07 23.27 -10.57
CA LEU A 513 25.04 23.51 -11.59
C LEU A 513 25.03 24.97 -12.08
N LEU A 514 25.25 25.96 -11.20
CA LEU A 514 25.31 27.38 -11.55
C LEU A 514 26.58 27.75 -12.34
N SER A 515 27.60 26.90 -12.30
CA SER A 515 28.76 27.04 -13.19
C SER A 515 28.40 26.83 -14.67
N LEU A 516 27.29 26.12 -14.96
CA LEU A 516 26.78 25.93 -16.31
C LEU A 516 26.02 27.19 -16.75
N THR A 517 26.56 27.90 -17.75
CA THR A 517 26.01 29.17 -18.26
C THR A 517 24.51 29.09 -18.57
N ARG A 518 24.04 28.00 -19.19
CA ARG A 518 22.62 27.86 -19.57
C ARG A 518 21.69 27.71 -18.37
N VAL A 519 22.11 26.95 -17.35
CA VAL A 519 21.37 26.81 -16.09
C VAL A 519 21.28 28.16 -15.39
N ARG A 520 22.42 28.87 -15.29
CA ARG A 520 22.50 30.21 -14.69
C ARG A 520 21.61 31.22 -15.41
N THR A 521 21.71 31.32 -16.74
CA THR A 521 20.90 32.26 -17.53
C THR A 521 19.41 31.98 -17.39
N LEU A 522 19.00 30.70 -17.36
CA LEU A 522 17.59 30.34 -17.15
C LEU A 522 17.12 30.64 -15.72
N ALA A 523 17.98 30.51 -14.72
CA ALA A 523 17.68 30.89 -13.34
C ALA A 523 17.57 32.41 -13.17
N GLU A 524 18.43 33.19 -13.83
CA GLU A 524 18.41 34.66 -13.86
C GLU A 524 17.18 35.20 -14.60
N ALA A 525 16.82 34.62 -15.75
CA ALA A 525 15.66 35.04 -16.55
C ALA A 525 14.32 34.85 -15.83
N ASN A 526 14.25 33.91 -14.88
CA ASN A 526 13.05 33.62 -14.09
C ASN A 526 13.07 34.28 -12.69
N ASN A 527 13.86 35.34 -12.46
CA ASN A 527 14.01 36.00 -11.15
C ASN A 527 14.23 34.97 -10.01
N TYR A 528 15.14 34.02 -10.25
CA TYR A 528 15.69 33.05 -9.28
C TYR A 528 14.66 32.38 -8.34
N TYR A 529 13.44 32.13 -8.83
CA TYR A 529 12.36 31.48 -8.08
C TYR A 529 11.77 32.29 -6.92
N PHE A 530 11.66 33.62 -7.09
CA PHE A 530 11.01 34.52 -6.12
C PHE A 530 9.64 34.00 -5.61
N HIS A 531 8.86 33.29 -6.45
CA HIS A 531 7.58 32.70 -6.06
C HIS A 531 7.69 31.36 -5.31
N GLU A 532 8.66 30.49 -5.63
CA GLU A 532 8.86 29.21 -4.92
C GLU A 532 9.55 29.41 -3.56
N MET A 533 10.47 30.39 -3.44
CA MET A 533 11.06 30.78 -2.15
C MET A 533 10.03 31.37 -1.17
N GLN A 534 8.94 31.96 -1.66
CA GLN A 534 7.83 32.48 -0.84
C GLN A 534 6.69 31.47 -0.62
N GLY A 535 6.81 30.25 -1.17
CA GLY A 535 5.78 29.21 -1.06
C GLY A 535 4.47 29.55 -1.77
N ARG A 536 4.50 30.38 -2.83
CA ARG A 536 3.34 30.64 -3.70
C ARG A 536 3.38 29.69 -4.88
N PHE A 537 2.76 28.52 -4.72
CA PHE A 537 2.49 27.58 -5.81
C PHE A 537 1.16 27.91 -6.48
N ASP A 538 1.03 27.63 -7.78
CA ASP A 538 -0.28 27.47 -8.42
C ASP A 538 -0.92 26.19 -7.86
N LEU A 539 -1.75 26.35 -6.83
CA LEU A 539 -2.41 25.26 -6.11
C LEU A 539 -3.24 24.35 -7.04
N ARG A 540 -3.69 24.86 -8.21
CA ARG A 540 -4.41 24.05 -9.21
C ARG A 540 -3.50 23.24 -10.12
N ALA A 541 -2.28 23.72 -10.41
CA ALA A 541 -1.28 22.97 -11.15
C ALA A 541 -0.64 21.88 -10.27
N LEU A 542 -0.42 22.19 -8.99
CA LEU A 542 0.12 21.28 -7.97
C LEU A 542 -0.82 20.10 -7.67
N ALA A 543 -2.14 20.35 -7.65
CA ALA A 543 -3.16 19.31 -7.47
C ALA A 543 -3.32 18.34 -8.65
N ARG A 544 -2.67 18.59 -9.79
CA ARG A 544 -2.66 17.73 -10.98
C ARG A 544 -1.35 16.96 -11.16
N ASP A 545 -0.39 17.17 -10.26
CA ASP A 545 0.96 16.64 -10.32
C ASP A 545 1.09 15.44 -9.37
N ARG A 546 1.16 14.23 -9.96
CA ARG A 546 1.36 12.95 -9.25
C ARG A 546 2.69 12.90 -8.47
N GLU A 547 3.67 13.74 -8.80
CA GLU A 547 4.98 13.80 -8.13
C GLU A 547 5.06 14.89 -7.04
N SER A 548 4.08 15.80 -6.94
CA SER A 548 4.13 16.92 -6.00
C SER A 548 4.06 16.50 -4.51
N SER A 549 3.42 15.36 -4.22
CA SER A 549 3.38 14.74 -2.89
C SER A 549 4.71 14.11 -2.46
N MET A 550 5.66 13.91 -3.40
CA MET A 550 6.98 13.33 -3.13
C MET A 550 8.06 14.38 -2.86
N ARG A 551 7.73 15.68 -2.97
CA ARG A 551 8.69 16.77 -2.71
C ARG A 551 8.80 17.03 -1.20
N ALA A 552 10.03 17.08 -0.68
CA ALA A 552 10.29 17.56 0.68
C ALA A 552 9.75 18.99 0.85
N LEU A 553 9.23 19.33 2.04
CA LEU A 553 8.80 20.70 2.37
C LEU A 553 9.97 21.67 2.13
N ALA A 554 9.71 22.78 1.44
CA ALA A 554 10.70 23.82 1.19
C ALA A 554 11.19 24.43 2.52
N PRO A 555 12.40 25.02 2.59
CA PRO A 555 12.92 25.63 3.81
C PRO A 555 11.97 26.65 4.46
N ALA A 556 11.31 27.49 3.66
CA ALA A 556 10.32 28.45 4.15
C ALA A 556 9.08 27.76 4.76
N GLU A 557 8.62 26.65 4.18
CA GLU A 557 7.50 25.85 4.69
C GLU A 557 7.86 25.14 6.00
N GLN A 558 9.09 24.60 6.10
CA GLN A 558 9.62 24.04 7.35
C GLN A 558 9.70 25.08 8.47
N GLN A 559 10.05 26.33 8.15
CA GLN A 559 10.06 27.42 9.12
C GLN A 559 8.64 27.75 9.62
N ARG A 560 7.59 27.63 8.80
CA ARG A 560 6.19 27.81 9.26
C ARG A 560 5.79 26.72 10.24
N ILE A 561 6.22 25.48 10.00
CA ILE A 561 6.03 24.39 10.98
C ILE A 561 6.77 24.72 12.28
N ARG A 562 7.99 25.26 12.23
CA ARG A 562 8.71 25.70 13.44
C ARG A 562 7.99 26.82 14.19
N ARG A 563 7.31 27.75 13.49
CA ARG A 563 6.44 28.77 14.12
C ARG A 563 5.26 28.12 14.84
N LEU A 564 4.63 27.13 14.20
CA LEU A 564 3.53 26.36 14.79
C LEU A 564 4.00 25.60 16.05
N ASP A 565 5.15 24.94 15.96
CA ASP A 565 5.77 24.18 17.04
C ASP A 565 6.19 25.07 18.22
N ALA A 566 6.76 26.24 17.95
CA ALA A 566 7.09 27.20 19.01
C ALA A 566 5.85 27.67 19.81
N TYR A 567 4.68 27.72 19.17
CA TYR A 567 3.43 28.17 19.80
C TYR A 567 2.66 27.03 20.49
N TYR A 568 2.40 25.93 19.76
CA TYR A 568 1.60 24.81 20.26
C TYR A 568 2.42 23.68 20.87
N GLY A 569 3.71 23.57 20.59
CA GLY A 569 4.61 22.54 21.11
C GLY A 569 4.59 22.43 22.65
N PRO A 570 4.58 23.54 23.43
CA PRO A 570 4.41 23.47 24.88
C PRO A 570 3.07 22.85 25.31
N VAL A 571 2.00 23.04 24.53
CA VAL A 571 0.69 22.42 24.77
C VAL A 571 0.73 20.93 24.44
N VAL A 572 1.40 20.54 23.35
CA VAL A 572 1.62 19.13 22.99
C VAL A 572 2.41 18.42 24.08
N GLN A 573 3.49 19.03 24.60
CA GLN A 573 4.31 18.46 25.67
C GLN A 573 3.55 18.33 26.99
N SER A 574 2.73 19.33 27.36
CA SER A 574 2.00 19.33 28.64
C SER A 574 0.77 18.42 28.64
N ARG A 575 0.02 18.35 27.53
CA ARG A 575 -1.16 17.48 27.42
C ARG A 575 -0.81 16.05 26.99
N GLY A 576 0.32 15.86 26.33
CA GLY A 576 0.74 14.59 25.74
C GLY A 576 0.12 14.34 24.38
N THR A 577 0.95 13.92 23.42
CA THR A 577 0.55 13.64 22.03
C THR A 577 -0.60 12.64 21.94
N ASP A 578 -0.60 11.60 22.77
CA ASP A 578 -1.60 10.53 22.71
C ASP A 578 -2.98 10.97 23.18
N ASN A 579 -3.00 11.81 24.22
CA ASN A 579 -4.24 12.41 24.70
C ASN A 579 -4.84 13.34 23.64
N LEU A 580 -4.01 14.10 22.92
CA LEU A 580 -4.47 14.97 21.83
C LEU A 580 -4.99 14.18 20.63
N LEU A 581 -4.37 13.05 20.30
CA LEU A 581 -4.89 12.15 19.27
C LEU A 581 -6.21 11.51 19.68
N GLU A 582 -6.38 11.12 20.95
CA GLU A 582 -7.70 10.66 21.44
C GLU A 582 -8.76 11.75 21.41
N VAL A 583 -8.41 13.01 21.71
CA VAL A 583 -9.33 14.14 21.55
C VAL A 583 -9.78 14.27 20.08
N LEU A 584 -8.87 14.16 19.12
CA LEU A 584 -9.22 14.16 17.69
C LEU A 584 -10.09 12.94 17.33
N ARG A 585 -9.76 11.74 17.82
CA ARG A 585 -10.57 10.54 17.58
C ARG A 585 -11.98 10.71 18.12
N GLU A 586 -12.15 11.15 19.37
CA GLU A 586 -13.48 11.41 19.95
C GLU A 586 -14.25 12.47 19.17
N PHE A 587 -13.59 13.54 18.73
CA PHE A 587 -14.22 14.55 17.87
C PHE A 587 -14.78 13.94 16.56
N LEU A 588 -14.00 13.05 15.91
CA LEU A 588 -14.45 12.33 14.71
C LEU A 588 -15.58 11.34 15.02
N ARG A 589 -15.51 10.65 16.16
CA ARG A 589 -16.55 9.72 16.63
C ARG A 589 -17.88 10.44 16.88
N GLU A 590 -17.85 11.61 17.53
CA GLU A 590 -19.03 12.44 17.75
C GLU A 590 -19.66 12.90 16.44
N ARG A 591 -18.85 13.45 15.52
CA ARG A 591 -19.36 13.88 14.21
C ARG A 591 -19.96 12.75 13.38
N TYR A 592 -19.38 11.55 13.44
CA TYR A 592 -19.96 10.39 12.78
C TYR A 592 -21.29 9.96 13.43
N ARG A 593 -21.43 10.08 14.75
CA ARG A 593 -22.72 9.78 15.42
C ARG A 593 -23.81 10.77 15.00
N ASP A 594 -23.46 12.04 14.79
CA ASP A 594 -24.39 13.08 14.33
C ASP A 594 -24.79 12.89 12.86
N ASN A 595 -23.87 12.41 12.03
CA ASN A 595 -24.10 12.13 10.62
C ASN A 595 -23.44 10.80 10.23
N PRO A 596 -24.08 9.63 10.48
CA PRO A 596 -23.49 8.33 10.18
C PRO A 596 -23.55 8.03 8.68
N ALA A 597 -22.71 7.12 8.21
CA ALA A 597 -22.84 6.58 6.85
C ALA A 597 -24.17 5.81 6.73
N GLN A 598 -24.84 5.92 5.59
CA GLN A 598 -26.18 5.36 5.41
C GLN A 598 -26.28 4.54 4.14
N ILE A 599 -27.08 3.48 4.20
CA ILE A 599 -27.53 2.74 3.02
C ILE A 599 -29.05 2.68 2.98
N THR A 600 -29.61 2.54 1.78
CA THR A 600 -31.06 2.34 1.61
C THR A 600 -31.32 0.89 1.21
N VAL A 601 -32.18 0.22 1.98
CA VAL A 601 -32.62 -1.16 1.73
C VAL A 601 -34.15 -1.17 1.77
N ASN A 602 -34.79 -1.54 0.66
CA ASN A 602 -36.26 -1.59 0.56
C ASN A 602 -36.95 -0.31 1.08
N ASP A 603 -36.52 0.86 0.57
CA ASP A 603 -37.00 2.19 0.97
C ASP A 603 -36.83 2.57 2.46
N THR A 604 -36.03 1.79 3.19
CA THR A 604 -35.67 2.06 4.58
C THR A 604 -34.20 2.46 4.66
N THR A 605 -33.94 3.61 5.28
CA THR A 605 -32.57 4.09 5.54
C THR A 605 -32.01 3.39 6.77
N ILE A 606 -30.85 2.75 6.62
CA ILE A 606 -30.10 2.11 7.70
C ILE A 606 -28.84 2.95 7.97
N ASN A 607 -28.72 3.42 9.21
CA ASN A 607 -27.49 4.05 9.69
C ASN A 607 -26.47 2.97 10.03
N LEU A 608 -25.29 3.08 9.45
CA LEU A 608 -24.20 2.15 9.68
C LEU A 608 -23.51 2.46 11.03
N PRO A 609 -23.10 1.42 11.79
CA PRO A 609 -22.45 1.60 13.08
C PRO A 609 -21.01 2.11 12.93
N LEU A 610 -20.44 2.62 14.00
CA LEU A 610 -19.08 3.18 13.97
C LEU A 610 -17.99 2.08 13.96
N ASN A 611 -18.19 0.97 14.67
CA ASN A 611 -17.15 -0.03 14.89
C ASN A 611 -17.33 -1.25 13.99
N TRP A 612 -16.21 -1.91 13.68
CA TRP A 612 -16.19 -3.09 12.83
C TRP A 612 -17.02 -4.26 13.39
N GLN A 613 -16.93 -4.51 14.69
CA GLN A 613 -17.66 -5.59 15.34
C GLN A 613 -19.18 -5.39 15.26
N ASP A 614 -19.64 -4.14 15.42
CA ASP A 614 -21.05 -3.79 15.29
C ASP A 614 -21.52 -3.92 13.84
N PHE A 615 -20.65 -3.56 12.87
CA PHE A 615 -20.91 -3.75 11.45
C PHE A 615 -21.05 -5.24 11.07
N GLU A 616 -20.12 -6.09 11.52
CA GLU A 616 -20.18 -7.54 11.28
C GLU A 616 -21.42 -8.17 11.94
N SER A 617 -21.87 -7.62 13.07
CA SER A 617 -23.10 -8.06 13.75
C SER A 617 -24.39 -7.75 12.96
N LEU A 618 -24.34 -6.90 11.92
CA LEU A 618 -25.47 -6.67 11.02
C LEU A 618 -25.73 -7.84 10.05
N GLY A 619 -24.74 -8.74 9.86
CA GLY A 619 -24.88 -9.93 9.02
C GLY A 619 -25.19 -9.63 7.55
N PHE A 620 -24.70 -8.49 7.01
CA PHE A 620 -24.87 -8.17 5.60
C PHE A 620 -24.01 -9.09 4.73
N GLU A 621 -24.60 -9.65 3.67
CA GLU A 621 -23.92 -10.51 2.69
C GLU A 621 -24.09 -9.96 1.26
N GLY A 622 -23.20 -10.40 0.34
CA GLY A 622 -23.24 -10.04 -1.09
C GLY A 622 -23.29 -8.53 -1.36
N ASP A 623 -24.14 -8.12 -2.31
CA ASP A 623 -24.32 -6.74 -2.75
C ASP A 623 -24.61 -5.75 -1.61
N LEU A 624 -25.31 -6.20 -0.56
CA LEU A 624 -25.69 -5.34 0.55
C LEU A 624 -24.46 -4.98 1.40
N ARG A 625 -23.57 -5.95 1.62
CA ARG A 625 -22.29 -5.72 2.31
C ARG A 625 -21.40 -4.78 1.51
N GLU A 626 -21.34 -4.97 0.19
CA GLU A 626 -20.55 -4.11 -0.69
C GLU A 626 -21.05 -2.66 -0.67
N LYS A 627 -22.37 -2.44 -0.73
CA LYS A 627 -22.97 -1.10 -0.61
C LYS A 627 -22.66 -0.44 0.73
N ALA A 628 -22.72 -1.20 1.83
CA ALA A 628 -22.38 -0.71 3.16
C ALA A 628 -20.91 -0.30 3.27
N LEU A 629 -19.99 -1.13 2.76
CA LEU A 629 -18.56 -0.82 2.72
C LEU A 629 -18.28 0.44 1.88
N LYS A 630 -18.87 0.55 0.69
CA LYS A 630 -18.75 1.77 -0.14
C LYS A 630 -19.25 3.03 0.57
N ALA A 631 -20.32 2.92 1.35
CA ALA A 631 -20.82 4.04 2.16
C ALA A 631 -19.82 4.46 3.25
N TYR A 632 -19.11 3.52 3.90
CA TYR A 632 -18.02 3.86 4.81
C TYR A 632 -16.83 4.51 4.10
N TYR A 633 -16.42 3.99 2.94
CA TYR A 633 -15.27 4.53 2.19
C TYR A 633 -15.52 5.96 1.69
N ALA A 634 -16.76 6.26 1.30
CA ALA A 634 -17.17 7.59 0.87
C ALA A 634 -17.33 8.60 2.03
N HIS A 635 -17.30 8.16 3.29
CA HIS A 635 -17.60 9.01 4.45
C HIS A 635 -16.32 9.68 5.02
N PRO A 636 -16.16 11.02 4.93
CA PRO A 636 -14.91 11.69 5.30
C PRO A 636 -14.50 11.49 6.76
N GLU A 637 -15.41 11.68 7.72
CA GLU A 637 -15.11 11.55 9.16
C GLU A 637 -14.71 10.13 9.53
N HIS A 638 -15.38 9.13 8.96
CA HIS A 638 -15.04 7.73 9.20
C HIS A 638 -13.71 7.36 8.55
N SER A 639 -13.43 7.82 7.32
CA SER A 639 -12.15 7.61 6.65
C SER A 639 -10.99 8.28 7.42
N ALA A 640 -11.18 9.50 7.90
CA ALA A 640 -10.21 10.18 8.76
C ALA A 640 -9.98 9.44 10.10
N LEU A 641 -11.05 8.88 10.70
CA LEU A 641 -10.94 8.08 11.92
C LEU A 641 -10.16 6.78 11.65
N ARG A 642 -10.47 6.08 10.56
CA ARG A 642 -9.81 4.82 10.17
C ARG A 642 -8.30 4.97 9.97
N TRP A 643 -7.87 6.11 9.43
CA TRP A 643 -6.43 6.43 9.34
C TRP A 643 -5.71 6.39 10.70
N LEU A 644 -6.40 6.78 11.76
CA LEU A 644 -5.89 6.89 13.13
C LEU A 644 -6.14 5.63 13.98
N LEU A 645 -6.71 4.56 13.41
CA LEU A 645 -6.98 3.30 14.12
C LEU A 645 -5.78 2.34 14.04
N GLN A 646 -5.59 1.58 15.11
CA GLN A 646 -4.61 0.49 15.18
C GLN A 646 -5.24 -0.68 15.95
N PRO A 647 -5.71 -1.76 15.28
CA PRO A 647 -5.74 -1.97 13.82
C PRO A 647 -6.88 -1.23 13.09
N ASN A 648 -6.76 -1.06 11.76
CA ASN A 648 -7.83 -0.65 10.84
C ASN A 648 -8.34 -1.89 10.05
N PRO A 649 -9.51 -2.46 10.40
CA PRO A 649 -10.02 -3.67 9.75
C PRO A 649 -10.62 -3.43 8.35
N TRP A 650 -10.79 -2.18 7.90
CA TRP A 650 -11.32 -1.82 6.57
C TRP A 650 -10.24 -1.72 5.46
N MET A 651 -9.01 -2.11 5.77
CA MET A 651 -7.88 -2.06 4.84
C MET A 651 -8.08 -2.98 3.63
N ALA A 652 -7.61 -2.58 2.45
CA ALA A 652 -7.54 -3.48 1.30
C ALA A 652 -6.48 -4.56 1.49
N GLU A 653 -6.74 -5.79 1.02
CA GLU A 653 -5.78 -6.91 1.09
C GLU A 653 -4.45 -6.61 0.40
N ASN A 654 -4.48 -5.78 -0.65
CA ASN A 654 -3.32 -5.38 -1.45
C ASN A 654 -2.75 -4.00 -1.06
N ALA A 655 -3.12 -3.45 0.10
CA ALA A 655 -2.57 -2.18 0.55
C ALA A 655 -1.05 -2.28 0.77
N ALA A 656 -0.28 -1.41 0.10
CA ALA A 656 1.18 -1.50 0.05
C ALA A 656 1.90 -0.72 1.18
N TYR A 657 1.27 0.34 1.72
CA TYR A 657 1.90 1.30 2.65
C TYR A 657 1.35 1.19 4.08
N VAL A 658 1.33 -0.03 4.61
CA VAL A 658 0.69 -0.37 5.89
C VAL A 658 1.62 -1.21 6.77
N GLU A 659 1.41 -1.12 8.08
CA GLU A 659 1.99 -2.06 9.05
C GLU A 659 0.98 -3.17 9.36
N GLY A 660 1.45 -4.38 9.69
CA GLY A 660 0.59 -5.54 9.97
C GLY A 660 0.24 -6.38 8.73
N THR A 661 -0.79 -7.23 8.84
CA THR A 661 -1.22 -8.12 7.74
C THR A 661 -2.66 -7.79 7.32
N PRO A 662 -2.88 -7.21 6.11
CA PRO A 662 -4.20 -6.76 5.66
C PRO A 662 -5.26 -7.85 5.63
N GLY A 663 -4.95 -9.04 5.09
CA GLY A 663 -5.89 -10.17 5.01
C GLY A 663 -6.29 -10.78 6.37
N ALA A 664 -5.69 -10.33 7.47
CA ALA A 664 -6.06 -10.74 8.84
C ALA A 664 -6.82 -9.66 9.62
N HIS A 665 -7.21 -8.55 8.98
CA HIS A 665 -7.82 -7.37 9.63
C HIS A 665 -6.96 -6.74 10.75
N THR A 666 -5.64 -6.97 10.69
CA THR A 666 -4.67 -6.44 11.67
C THR A 666 -3.84 -5.27 11.12
N ALA A 667 -4.01 -4.94 9.84
CA ALA A 667 -3.25 -3.87 9.22
C ALA A 667 -3.70 -2.48 9.69
N TYR A 668 -2.79 -1.51 9.65
CA TYR A 668 -3.06 -0.11 9.93
C TYR A 668 -2.09 0.80 9.18
N SER A 669 -2.45 2.07 9.04
CA SER A 669 -1.61 3.05 8.36
C SER A 669 -0.34 3.37 9.16
N THR A 670 0.70 3.88 8.51
CA THR A 670 1.96 4.28 9.16
C THR A 670 1.87 5.63 9.91
N PHE A 671 0.66 6.06 10.32
CA PHE A 671 0.42 7.34 11.01
C PHE A 671 1.25 7.50 12.29
N GLY A 672 1.68 6.39 12.90
CA GLY A 672 2.55 6.34 14.07
C GLY A 672 3.80 7.22 13.95
N ASN A 673 4.35 7.35 12.74
CA ASN A 673 5.52 8.17 12.45
C ASN A 673 5.25 9.68 12.44
N TYR A 674 3.99 10.10 12.49
CA TYR A 674 3.57 11.52 12.39
C TYR A 674 2.75 12.01 13.58
N ARG A 675 2.64 11.22 14.66
CA ARG A 675 1.75 11.48 15.80
C ARG A 675 1.88 12.90 16.36
N GLU A 676 3.12 13.36 16.59
CA GLU A 676 3.39 14.71 17.10
C GLU A 676 2.93 15.79 16.13
N MET A 677 3.17 15.57 14.83
CA MET A 677 2.80 16.49 13.78
C MET A 677 1.26 16.56 13.61
N ILE A 678 0.58 15.41 13.68
CA ILE A 678 -0.90 15.35 13.66
C ILE A 678 -1.48 16.11 14.84
N ALA A 679 -0.95 15.88 16.06
CA ALA A 679 -1.40 16.59 17.25
C ALA A 679 -1.18 18.11 17.14
N LEU A 680 -0.02 18.52 16.62
CA LEU A 680 0.32 19.92 16.39
C LEU A 680 -0.63 20.60 15.39
N PHE A 681 -0.86 19.96 14.23
CA PHE A 681 -1.78 20.50 13.22
C PHE A 681 -3.24 20.44 13.68
N TRP A 682 -3.64 19.44 14.47
CA TRP A 682 -4.98 19.40 15.06
C TRP A 682 -5.22 20.57 16.01
N LEU A 683 -4.26 20.89 16.89
CA LEU A 683 -4.35 22.07 17.74
C LEU A 683 -4.52 23.35 16.92
N ALA A 684 -3.74 23.50 15.84
CA ALA A 684 -3.88 24.65 14.95
C ALA A 684 -5.21 24.67 14.17
N ALA A 685 -5.71 23.51 13.74
CA ALA A 685 -6.98 23.39 13.04
C ALA A 685 -8.17 23.75 13.94
N SER A 686 -8.12 23.33 15.21
CA SER A 686 -9.20 23.46 16.18
C SER A 686 -9.11 24.70 17.07
N ASP A 687 -8.05 25.52 16.95
CA ASP A 687 -7.88 26.72 17.75
C ASP A 687 -8.94 27.79 17.42
N GLY A 688 -9.92 27.91 18.31
CA GLY A 688 -10.97 28.94 18.25
C GLY A 688 -10.54 30.30 18.80
N ASP A 689 -9.43 30.37 19.54
CA ASP A 689 -8.88 31.62 20.06
C ASP A 689 -8.06 32.36 18.99
N THR A 690 -7.60 31.66 17.95
CA THR A 690 -6.91 32.23 16.79
C THR A 690 -7.85 32.37 15.59
N PRO A 691 -8.30 33.61 15.25
CA PRO A 691 -9.22 33.85 14.15
C PRO A 691 -8.69 33.35 12.81
N ALA A 692 -9.60 32.91 11.94
CA ALA A 692 -9.26 32.51 10.59
C ALA A 692 -8.95 33.68 9.67
N THR A 693 -7.89 33.55 8.88
CA THR A 693 -7.42 34.53 7.89
C THR A 693 -7.86 34.15 6.49
N ASP A 694 -7.59 35.02 5.51
CA ASP A 694 -7.78 34.76 4.08
C ASP A 694 -9.24 34.43 3.66
N GLY A 695 -10.21 34.92 4.43
CA GLY A 695 -11.64 34.68 4.18
C GLY A 695 -12.15 33.30 4.61
N HIS A 696 -11.33 32.52 5.33
CA HIS A 696 -11.73 31.24 5.90
C HIS A 696 -12.49 31.42 7.22
N THR A 697 -13.19 30.36 7.65
CA THR A 697 -13.87 30.29 8.96
C THR A 697 -13.24 29.18 9.80
N LEU A 698 -13.43 29.22 11.12
CA LEU A 698 -12.98 28.15 12.02
C LEU A 698 -13.59 26.80 11.60
N VAL A 699 -14.90 26.79 11.30
CA VAL A 699 -15.59 25.60 10.79
C VAL A 699 -14.92 25.12 9.51
N GLY A 700 -14.70 26.00 8.53
CA GLY A 700 -14.05 25.64 7.26
C GLY A 700 -12.63 25.10 7.42
N ARG A 701 -11.87 25.61 8.40
CA ARG A 701 -10.54 25.11 8.75
C ARG A 701 -10.59 23.67 9.28
N ILE A 702 -11.52 23.39 10.19
CA ILE A 702 -11.73 22.04 10.75
C ILE A 702 -12.21 21.06 9.67
N GLU A 703 -13.18 21.46 8.84
CA GLU A 703 -13.69 20.63 7.73
C GLU A 703 -12.59 20.27 6.73
N HIS A 704 -11.74 21.24 6.38
CA HIS A 704 -10.62 21.02 5.47
C HIS A 704 -9.59 20.06 6.07
N PHE A 705 -9.26 20.22 7.35
CA PHE A 705 -8.35 19.32 8.06
C PHE A 705 -8.83 17.87 8.01
N ILE A 706 -10.10 17.62 8.36
CA ILE A 706 -10.69 16.26 8.35
C ILE A 706 -10.67 15.67 6.94
N ARG A 707 -11.01 16.48 5.93
CA ARG A 707 -10.99 16.05 4.52
C ARG A 707 -9.60 15.62 4.08
N GLU A 708 -8.57 16.38 4.44
CA GLU A 708 -7.19 16.00 4.08
C GLU A 708 -6.76 14.70 4.78
N LEU A 709 -7.16 14.46 6.04
CA LEU A 709 -6.91 13.17 6.69
C LEU A 709 -7.61 12.01 5.98
N ALA A 710 -8.86 12.19 5.57
CA ALA A 710 -9.58 11.20 4.78
C ALA A 710 -8.89 10.91 3.45
N LEU A 711 -8.39 11.95 2.76
CA LEU A 711 -7.63 11.80 1.51
C LEU A 711 -6.28 11.11 1.71
N ILE A 712 -5.65 11.24 2.87
CA ILE A 712 -4.42 10.50 3.20
C ILE A 712 -4.71 9.00 3.31
N GLU A 713 -5.80 8.60 3.97
CA GLU A 713 -6.20 7.19 4.08
C GLU A 713 -6.60 6.57 2.74
N ARG A 714 -7.20 7.39 1.87
CA ARG A 714 -7.73 6.96 0.57
C ARG A 714 -6.76 7.22 -0.59
N ALA A 715 -5.51 7.60 -0.35
CA ALA A 715 -4.66 8.19 -1.39
C ALA A 715 -4.47 7.29 -2.62
N HIS A 716 -4.17 6.00 -2.43
CA HIS A 716 -3.96 5.05 -3.54
C HIS A 716 -5.25 4.41 -4.05
N ASN A 717 -6.40 4.74 -3.45
CA ASN A 717 -7.69 4.41 -4.03
C ASN A 717 -8.00 5.25 -5.28
N TRP A 718 -7.26 6.35 -5.50
CA TRP A 718 -7.39 7.24 -6.67
C TRP A 718 -6.45 6.89 -7.84
N ASP A 719 -5.67 5.81 -7.74
CA ASP A 719 -4.67 5.44 -8.75
C ASP A 719 -5.29 5.01 -10.10
N ARG A 720 -6.59 4.65 -10.10
CA ARG A 720 -7.32 4.25 -11.31
C ARG A 720 -7.93 5.47 -12.02
N THR A 721 -7.97 5.40 -13.34
CA THR A 721 -8.58 6.42 -14.19
C THR A 721 -9.77 5.86 -14.96
N ARG A 722 -10.79 6.69 -15.20
CA ARG A 722 -11.94 6.36 -16.06
C ARG A 722 -12.13 7.42 -17.16
N PRO A 723 -12.61 7.04 -18.35
CA PRO A 723 -12.94 8.01 -19.40
C PRO A 723 -14.21 8.77 -19.02
N VAL A 724 -14.13 10.10 -19.00
CA VAL A 724 -15.26 11.00 -18.74
C VAL A 724 -15.41 11.97 -19.89
N GLN A 725 -16.64 12.08 -20.39
CA GLN A 725 -16.98 13.07 -21.41
C GLN A 725 -17.27 14.42 -20.74
N ARG A 726 -16.51 15.45 -21.09
CA ARG A 726 -16.73 16.81 -20.63
C ARG A 726 -17.99 17.40 -21.28
N ALA A 727 -18.50 18.48 -20.70
CA ALA A 727 -19.68 19.20 -21.19
C ALA A 727 -19.54 19.71 -22.64
N ASP A 728 -18.31 19.80 -23.17
CA ASP A 728 -17.99 20.18 -24.55
C ASP A 728 -17.92 18.99 -25.53
N GLY A 729 -18.21 17.76 -25.06
CA GLY A 729 -18.18 16.53 -25.86
C GLY A 729 -16.81 15.87 -25.96
N THR A 730 -15.75 16.46 -25.40
CA THR A 730 -14.39 15.89 -25.38
C THR A 730 -14.24 14.81 -24.32
N TRP A 731 -13.49 13.75 -24.63
CA TRP A 731 -13.19 12.68 -23.67
C TRP A 731 -11.88 12.97 -22.94
N THR A 732 -11.89 12.89 -21.62
CA THR A 732 -10.68 12.99 -20.79
C THR A 732 -10.65 11.88 -19.75
N LEU A 733 -9.46 11.38 -19.42
CA LEU A 733 -9.28 10.44 -18.32
C LEU A 733 -9.33 11.21 -16.99
N GLU A 734 -10.24 10.80 -16.10
CA GLU A 734 -10.40 11.35 -14.75
C GLU A 734 -9.98 10.29 -13.73
N GLU A 735 -9.16 10.68 -12.75
CA GLU A 735 -8.86 9.86 -11.57
C GLU A 735 -10.08 9.79 -10.65
N TYR A 736 -10.34 8.62 -10.06
CA TYR A 736 -11.50 8.44 -9.19
C TYR A 736 -11.16 7.52 -8.01
N ASP A 737 -11.76 7.77 -6.86
CA ASP A 737 -11.73 6.83 -5.73
C ASP A 737 -12.42 5.52 -6.13
N ASP A 738 -11.70 4.41 -6.13
CA ASP A 738 -12.24 3.09 -6.46
C ASP A 738 -13.28 2.57 -5.48
N LEU A 739 -13.43 3.20 -4.30
CA LEU A 739 -14.32 2.79 -3.21
C LEU A 739 -14.12 1.31 -2.81
N GLU A 740 -12.89 0.80 -2.96
CA GLU A 740 -12.45 -0.48 -2.40
C GLU A 740 -11.89 -0.26 -0.98
N GLY A 741 -11.36 -1.31 -0.33
CA GLY A 741 -10.69 -1.20 0.97
C GLY A 741 -9.62 -0.11 1.00
N ASP A 742 -9.31 0.41 2.19
CA ASP A 742 -8.40 1.56 2.34
C ASP A 742 -6.99 1.25 1.83
N LYS A 743 -6.41 2.20 1.09
CA LYS A 743 -5.06 2.15 0.52
C LYS A 743 -4.34 3.48 0.86
N PRO A 744 -3.77 3.60 2.07
CA PRO A 744 -3.22 4.85 2.58
C PRO A 744 -1.97 5.31 1.84
N SER A 745 -1.71 6.62 1.89
CA SER A 745 -0.57 7.29 1.25
C SER A 745 0.78 6.75 1.72
N CYS A 746 1.77 6.74 0.82
CA CYS A 746 3.17 6.50 1.14
C CYS A 746 3.75 7.56 2.11
N PHE A 747 4.87 7.22 2.76
CA PHE A 747 5.50 8.02 3.81
C PHE A 747 5.79 9.49 3.39
N SER A 748 6.32 9.71 2.19
CA SER A 748 6.59 11.05 1.66
C SER A 748 5.31 11.87 1.44
N GLY A 749 4.24 11.23 0.96
CA GLY A 749 2.96 11.86 0.66
C GLY A 749 2.21 12.39 1.88
N VAL A 750 2.31 11.69 3.01
CA VAL A 750 1.65 12.07 4.28
C VAL A 750 2.13 13.44 4.79
N LYS A 751 3.45 13.70 4.75
CA LYS A 751 4.04 14.93 5.31
C LYS A 751 3.57 16.19 4.58
N ARG A 752 3.45 16.13 3.24
CA ARG A 752 3.00 17.25 2.41
C ARG A 752 1.51 17.55 2.66
N ARG A 753 0.66 16.53 2.68
CA ARG A 753 -0.79 16.67 2.89
C ARG A 753 -1.11 17.19 4.29
N LEU A 754 -0.40 16.72 5.32
CA LEU A 754 -0.54 17.26 6.67
C LEU A 754 -0.17 18.74 6.76
N PHE A 755 0.89 19.19 6.07
CA PHE A 755 1.23 20.62 6.03
C PHE A 755 0.11 21.49 5.39
N GLN A 756 -0.59 20.95 4.39
CA GLN A 756 -1.68 21.63 3.69
C GLN A 756 -3.05 21.49 4.39
N SER A 757 -3.12 20.67 5.44
CA SER A 757 -4.38 20.36 6.15
C SER A 757 -4.92 21.51 6.98
N VAL A 758 -4.11 22.53 7.29
CA VAL A 758 -4.54 23.68 8.10
C VAL A 758 -4.56 24.95 7.26
N ILE A 759 -5.76 25.40 6.92
CA ILE A 759 -6.00 26.60 6.12
C ILE A 759 -6.35 27.82 6.98
N GLY A 760 -6.02 29.01 6.49
CA GLY A 760 -6.37 30.28 7.13
C GLY A 760 -5.83 30.41 8.56
N HIS A 761 -4.73 29.76 8.91
CA HIS A 761 -4.07 29.91 10.20
C HIS A 761 -2.89 30.91 10.07
N PRO A 762 -2.85 32.00 10.86
CA PRO A 762 -1.85 33.05 10.71
C PRO A 762 -0.39 32.56 10.79
N LEU A 763 -0.09 31.59 11.67
CA LEU A 763 1.26 31.04 11.80
C LEU A 763 1.73 30.24 10.57
N LEU A 764 0.80 29.83 9.69
CA LEU A 764 1.10 29.12 8.44
C LEU A 764 1.10 30.04 7.22
N GLN A 765 0.78 31.33 7.39
CA GLN A 765 0.87 32.31 6.31
C GLN A 765 2.34 32.55 5.90
N PRO A 766 2.58 32.85 4.61
CA PRO A 766 3.87 33.32 4.13
C PRO A 766 4.35 34.53 4.93
N PHE A 767 5.63 34.59 5.27
CA PHE A 767 6.22 35.74 5.92
C PHE A 767 6.11 37.00 5.04
N GLY A 768 5.61 38.09 5.62
CA GLY A 768 5.28 39.32 4.88
C GLY A 768 4.91 40.49 5.80
N ASN A 769 4.46 41.58 5.19
CA ASN A 769 4.20 42.86 5.88
C ASN A 769 3.17 42.74 7.00
N ASP A 770 2.20 41.84 6.90
CA ASP A 770 1.16 41.66 7.92
C ASP A 770 1.75 41.13 9.24
N ILE A 771 2.74 40.22 9.16
CA ILE A 771 3.47 39.72 10.34
C ILE A 771 4.33 40.84 10.94
N LEU A 772 5.00 41.63 10.08
CA LEU A 772 5.80 42.78 10.53
C LEU A 772 4.93 43.86 11.20
N ASP A 773 3.74 44.12 10.66
CA ASP A 773 2.77 45.06 11.22
C ASP A 773 2.24 44.56 12.57
N ALA A 774 2.02 43.26 12.75
CA ALA A 774 1.61 42.67 14.03
C ALA A 774 2.72 42.77 15.10
N GLU A 775 3.96 42.45 14.75
CA GLU A 775 5.12 42.59 15.64
C GLU A 775 5.33 44.07 16.03
N LEU A 776 5.20 44.98 15.06
CA LEU A 776 5.30 46.42 15.28
C LEU A 776 4.16 46.94 16.18
N ARG A 777 2.94 46.44 15.98
CA ARG A 777 1.78 46.77 16.80
C ARG A 777 2.03 46.44 18.27
N GLU A 778 2.47 45.21 18.57
CA GLU A 778 2.69 44.78 19.96
C GLU A 778 3.86 45.54 20.60
N PHE A 779 4.97 45.71 19.87
CA PHE A 779 6.11 46.49 20.33
C PHE A 779 5.73 47.93 20.66
N ALA A 780 5.02 48.61 19.75
CA ALA A 780 4.59 49.99 19.95
C ALA A 780 3.55 50.12 21.07
N ARG A 781 2.58 49.21 21.17
CA ARG A 781 1.58 49.21 22.25
C ARG A 781 2.23 49.05 23.62
N ARG A 782 3.21 48.13 23.76
CA ARG A 782 3.95 47.94 25.01
C ARG A 782 4.76 49.18 25.37
N HIS A 783 5.53 49.73 24.41
CA HIS A 783 6.30 50.96 24.63
C HIS A 783 5.41 52.13 25.05
N PHE A 784 4.28 52.32 24.38
CA PHE A 784 3.32 53.37 24.74
C PHE A 784 2.74 53.15 26.13
N ALA A 785 2.30 51.94 26.47
CA ALA A 785 1.76 51.62 27.78
C ALA A 785 2.76 51.92 28.92
N ASP A 786 4.03 51.53 28.73
CA ASP A 786 5.11 51.74 29.71
C ASP A 786 5.46 53.24 29.89
N CYS A 787 5.26 54.05 28.84
CA CYS A 787 5.56 55.49 28.87
C CYS A 787 4.37 56.36 29.37
N ILE A 788 3.16 55.81 29.47
CA ILE A 788 1.97 56.56 29.90
C ILE A 788 1.98 56.71 31.42
N THR A 789 2.01 57.96 31.89
CA THR A 789 1.87 58.34 33.30
C THR A 789 0.46 58.90 33.54
N GLU A 790 0.00 58.97 34.80
CA GLU A 790 -1.34 59.51 35.10
C GLU A 790 -1.51 60.97 34.65
N THR A 791 -0.42 61.75 34.65
CA THR A 791 -0.41 63.14 34.15
C THR A 791 -0.47 63.20 32.62
N SER A 792 0.34 62.40 31.90
CA SER A 792 0.29 62.37 30.44
C SER A 792 -0.99 61.72 29.91
N LYS A 793 -1.55 60.72 30.61
CA LYS A 793 -2.83 60.08 30.30
C LYS A 793 -4.00 61.08 30.20
N ARG A 794 -4.13 62.01 31.14
CA ARG A 794 -5.18 63.05 31.09
C ARG A 794 -5.03 63.98 29.90
N LEU A 795 -3.80 64.31 29.51
CA LEU A 795 -3.51 65.13 28.35
C LEU A 795 -3.76 64.37 27.04
N LEU A 796 -3.39 63.08 26.98
CA LEU A 796 -3.63 62.19 25.84
C LEU A 796 -5.13 61.93 25.60
N LEU A 797 -5.94 61.77 26.65
CA LEU A 797 -7.40 61.66 26.52
C LEU A 797 -8.04 62.95 26.00
N LYS A 798 -7.53 64.11 26.42
CA LYS A 798 -7.96 65.39 25.84
C LYS A 798 -7.49 65.51 24.39
N ALA A 799 -6.26 65.08 24.08
CA ALA A 799 -5.72 65.08 22.73
C ALA A 799 -6.56 64.20 21.79
N GLN A 800 -6.97 63.01 22.25
CA GLN A 800 -7.87 62.12 21.51
C GLN A 800 -9.19 62.81 21.18
N LYS A 801 -9.84 63.46 22.15
CA LYS A 801 -11.10 64.21 21.91
C LYS A 801 -10.89 65.37 20.93
N SER A 802 -9.79 66.11 21.04
CA SER A 802 -9.46 67.17 20.09
C SER A 802 -9.24 66.63 18.68
N ILE A 803 -8.57 65.47 18.53
CA ILE A 803 -8.38 64.80 17.23
C ILE A 803 -9.73 64.32 16.66
N GLU A 804 -10.58 63.70 17.46
CA GLU A 804 -11.93 63.24 17.08
C GLU A 804 -12.83 64.40 16.63
N ASN A 805 -12.69 65.57 17.27
CA ASN A 805 -13.43 66.79 16.95
C ASN A 805 -12.78 67.67 15.87
N LEU A 806 -11.65 67.25 15.29
CA LEU A 806 -10.85 68.02 14.30
C LEU A 806 -10.37 69.39 14.83
N GLU A 807 -10.10 69.49 16.13
CA GLU A 807 -9.57 70.69 16.79
C GLU A 807 -8.03 70.66 16.88
N PRO A 808 -7.36 71.83 16.82
CA PRO A 808 -5.90 71.89 16.95
C PRO A 808 -5.45 71.47 18.36
N LEU A 809 -4.38 70.66 18.42
CA LEU A 809 -3.76 70.25 19.68
C LEU A 809 -3.05 71.43 20.35
N SER A 810 -3.26 71.58 21.66
CA SER A 810 -2.48 72.48 22.52
C SER A 810 -1.03 72.00 22.66
N ALA A 811 -0.12 72.92 23.01
CA ALA A 811 1.30 72.61 23.22
C ALA A 811 1.53 71.48 24.24
N ASP A 812 0.75 71.46 25.33
CA ASP A 812 0.85 70.44 26.38
C ASP A 812 0.34 69.06 25.90
N GLN A 813 -0.68 69.03 25.05
CA GLN A 813 -1.18 67.79 24.43
C GLN A 813 -0.15 67.23 23.44
N PHE A 814 0.47 68.11 22.65
CA PHE A 814 1.49 67.72 21.70
C PHE A 814 2.75 67.17 22.38
N GLU A 815 3.23 67.84 23.44
CA GLU A 815 4.37 67.34 24.23
C GLU A 815 4.05 66.01 24.93
N ALA A 816 2.81 65.79 25.37
CA ALA A 816 2.38 64.49 25.89
C ALA A 816 2.41 63.38 24.84
N MET A 817 2.09 63.65 23.57
CA MET A 817 2.21 62.66 22.49
C MET A 817 3.68 62.41 22.11
N LYS A 818 4.50 63.46 22.16
CA LYS A 818 5.92 63.40 21.84
C LYS A 818 6.72 62.63 22.89
N SER A 819 6.31 62.68 24.17
CA SER A 819 6.94 61.89 25.23
C SER A 819 6.77 60.36 25.05
N LEU A 820 5.87 59.92 24.16
CA LEU A 820 5.67 58.51 23.81
C LEU A 820 6.49 58.07 22.58
N ASN A 821 7.27 58.97 21.96
CA ASN A 821 8.08 58.60 20.80
C ASN A 821 9.08 57.48 21.14
N ILE A 822 9.24 56.56 20.19
CA ILE A 822 10.13 55.42 20.33
C ILE A 822 11.55 55.88 20.03
N PRO A 823 12.52 55.72 20.96
CA PRO A 823 13.88 56.17 20.73
C PRO A 823 14.57 55.32 19.64
N PRO A 824 15.51 55.90 18.86
CA PRO A 824 16.18 55.20 17.77
C PRO A 824 16.83 53.87 18.19
N ASP A 825 17.46 53.83 19.37
CA ASP A 825 18.10 52.60 19.87
C ASP A 825 17.08 51.48 20.13
N ALA A 826 15.86 51.82 20.57
CA ALA A 826 14.79 50.84 20.75
C ALA A 826 14.23 50.34 19.41
N ILE A 827 14.21 51.20 18.37
CA ILE A 827 13.84 50.82 17.01
C ILE A 827 14.88 49.84 16.44
N SER A 828 16.17 50.15 16.54
CA SER A 828 17.24 49.25 16.10
C SER A 828 17.20 47.92 16.83
N ALA A 829 17.10 47.93 18.17
CA ALA A 829 17.00 46.71 18.96
C ALA A 829 15.74 45.89 18.63
N PHE A 830 14.63 46.53 18.24
CA PHE A 830 13.44 45.83 17.78
C PHE A 830 13.67 45.14 16.43
N ILE A 831 14.26 45.83 15.47
CA ILE A 831 14.57 45.28 14.14
C ILE A 831 15.57 44.13 14.26
N ASP A 832 16.64 44.29 15.06
CA ASP A 832 17.66 43.25 15.25
C ASP A 832 17.06 41.97 15.85
N ARG A 833 16.18 42.10 16.84
CA ARG A 833 15.45 40.96 17.41
C ARG A 833 14.57 40.26 16.39
N LEU A 834 13.88 41.00 15.52
CA LEU A 834 13.05 40.40 14.47
C LEU A 834 13.91 39.74 13.38
N GLN A 835 15.04 40.34 13.03
CA GLN A 835 15.99 39.77 12.08
C GLN A 835 16.54 38.45 12.60
N GLU A 836 16.88 38.36 13.89
CA GLU A 836 17.28 37.10 14.53
C GLU A 836 16.12 36.09 14.54
N LYS A 837 14.92 36.53 14.97
CA LYS A 837 13.72 35.70 15.07
C LYS A 837 13.26 35.11 13.72
N TYR A 838 13.47 35.83 12.62
CA TYR A 838 13.01 35.44 11.27
C TYR A 838 14.17 35.29 10.27
N THR A 839 15.38 34.96 10.73
CA THR A 839 16.64 34.96 9.94
C THR A 839 16.49 34.33 8.55
N ASP A 840 15.83 33.17 8.43
CA ASP A 840 15.70 32.42 7.17
C ASP A 840 14.66 33.01 6.18
N GLU A 841 13.74 33.85 6.65
CA GLU A 841 12.69 34.52 5.85
C GLU A 841 12.95 36.04 5.72
N TRP A 842 13.97 36.57 6.40
CA TRP A 842 14.28 38.00 6.46
C TRP A 842 14.96 38.49 5.18
N THR A 843 14.45 39.59 4.62
CA THR A 843 15.05 40.25 3.46
C THR A 843 15.37 41.72 3.77
N PRO A 844 16.29 42.36 3.03
CA PRO A 844 16.55 43.80 3.20
C PRO A 844 15.29 44.66 3.12
N ALA A 845 14.29 44.26 2.32
CA ALA A 845 13.01 44.94 2.19
C ALA A 845 12.20 44.94 3.50
N CYS A 846 12.36 43.94 4.38
CA CYS A 846 11.72 43.89 5.69
C CYS A 846 12.26 45.01 6.61
N THR A 847 13.57 45.20 6.61
CA THR A 847 14.24 46.28 7.35
C THR A 847 13.80 47.65 6.82
N GLU A 848 13.80 47.84 5.50
CA GLU A 848 13.35 49.09 4.87
C GLU A 848 11.88 49.40 5.19
N TYR A 849 11.00 48.40 5.16
CA TYR A 849 9.58 48.54 5.48
C TYR A 849 9.35 49.02 6.92
N LEU A 850 9.99 48.38 7.91
CA LEU A 850 9.88 48.78 9.32
C LEU A 850 10.49 50.16 9.58
N GLN A 851 11.65 50.46 8.98
CA GLN A 851 12.28 51.78 9.07
C GLN A 851 11.39 52.87 8.47
N ALA A 852 10.75 52.61 7.33
CA ALA A 852 9.82 53.55 6.71
C ALA A 852 8.57 53.81 7.57
N LYS A 853 8.00 52.77 8.20
CA LYS A 853 6.84 52.90 9.12
C LYS A 853 7.17 53.65 10.41
N LEU A 854 8.40 53.51 10.90
CA LEU A 854 8.87 54.16 12.12
C LEU A 854 9.54 55.52 11.88
N ALA A 855 9.71 55.93 10.62
CA ALA A 855 10.23 57.24 10.27
C ALA A 855 9.19 58.33 10.58
N LEU A 856 9.65 59.44 11.17
CA LEU A 856 8.82 60.62 11.42
C LEU A 856 9.02 61.63 10.27
N PRO A 857 8.01 61.83 9.40
CA PRO A 857 8.19 62.56 8.13
C PRO A 857 8.39 64.07 8.28
N TYR A 858 8.11 64.65 9.46
CA TYR A 858 8.30 66.08 9.76
C TYR A 858 8.45 66.30 11.27
N SER A 859 9.00 67.46 11.67
CA SER A 859 9.36 67.78 13.07
C SER A 859 8.20 67.80 14.07
N GLN A 860 6.97 67.85 13.57
CA GLN A 860 5.73 67.78 14.36
C GLN A 860 5.06 66.39 14.32
N ALA A 861 5.64 65.38 13.68
CA ALA A 861 5.10 64.02 13.71
C ALA A 861 5.52 63.31 15.01
N THR A 862 4.62 62.49 15.57
CA THR A 862 4.88 61.60 16.71
C THR A 862 4.58 60.16 16.31
N HIS A 863 5.24 59.19 16.94
CA HIS A 863 4.97 57.78 16.67
C HIS A 863 3.54 57.38 17.03
N VAL A 864 2.94 58.07 18.00
CA VAL A 864 1.52 57.93 18.35
C VAL A 864 0.63 58.27 17.15
N ASN A 865 0.92 59.34 16.41
CA ASN A 865 0.16 59.70 15.20
C ASN A 865 0.41 58.72 14.05
N SER A 866 1.67 58.39 13.78
CA SER A 866 2.02 57.50 12.66
C SER A 866 1.52 56.07 12.83
N LEU A 867 1.40 55.60 14.09
CA LEU A 867 0.98 54.22 14.42
C LEU A 867 -0.43 54.17 15.05
N TRP A 868 -1.20 55.26 15.00
CA TRP A 868 -2.48 55.38 15.69
C TRP A 868 -3.45 54.24 15.36
N LEU A 869 -3.66 54.00 14.07
CA LEU A 869 -4.57 52.95 13.57
C LEU A 869 -4.00 51.56 13.82
N LEU A 870 -2.70 51.35 13.57
CA LEU A 870 -2.05 50.05 13.75
C LEU A 870 -2.10 49.60 15.21
N THR A 871 -1.87 50.53 16.14
CA THR A 871 -1.85 50.23 17.58
C THR A 871 -3.22 50.21 18.22
N ASP A 872 -4.29 50.64 17.52
CA ASP A 872 -5.61 50.88 18.13
C ASP A 872 -5.45 51.68 19.44
N PHE A 873 -4.80 52.83 19.31
CA PHE A 873 -4.33 53.63 20.44
C PHE A 873 -5.47 54.09 21.35
N SER A 874 -6.65 54.34 20.78
CA SER A 874 -7.88 54.68 21.52
C SER A 874 -8.27 53.59 22.51
N ASN A 875 -8.29 52.33 22.09
CA ASN A 875 -8.60 51.20 22.98
C ASN A 875 -7.46 50.93 23.98
N LEU A 876 -6.20 51.16 23.61
CA LEU A 876 -5.07 51.09 24.55
C LEU A 876 -5.19 52.12 25.69
N LEU A 877 -5.52 53.37 25.36
CA LEU A 877 -5.75 54.42 26.35
C LEU A 877 -6.92 54.09 27.29
N GLN A 878 -7.99 53.51 26.75
CA GLN A 878 -9.16 53.07 27.52
C GLN A 878 -8.86 51.85 28.40
N SER A 879 -8.10 50.86 27.93
CA SER A 879 -7.78 49.67 28.75
C SER A 879 -6.93 50.04 29.98
N ILE A 880 -6.06 51.04 29.85
CA ILE A 880 -5.28 51.64 30.95
C ILE A 880 -6.20 52.41 31.94
N MET A 881 -7.48 52.68 31.62
CA MET A 881 -8.45 53.25 32.56
C MET A 881 -8.94 52.25 33.62
N PHE A 882 -9.00 50.96 33.29
CA PHE A 882 -9.61 49.94 34.17
C PHE A 882 -8.60 49.15 35.01
N ALA A 883 -7.29 49.32 34.78
CA ALA A 883 -6.24 48.59 35.49
C ALA A 883 -5.98 49.07 36.94
N SER A 884 -6.66 50.10 37.46
CA SER A 884 -6.48 50.55 38.86
C SER A 884 -7.28 49.76 39.90
N ALA A 885 -7.97 48.68 39.50
CA ALA A 885 -8.67 47.78 40.41
C ALA A 885 -8.45 46.32 40.02
N THR A 886 -7.28 45.76 40.35
CA THR A 886 -7.01 44.37 40.84
C THR A 886 -5.56 43.96 40.55
N SER A 887 -4.97 43.20 41.48
CA SER A 887 -3.58 42.73 41.52
C SER A 887 -3.21 41.76 40.36
N PRO A 888 -1.92 41.58 40.03
CA PRO A 888 -1.51 40.92 38.78
C PRO A 888 -1.52 39.39 38.91
N SER A 889 -2.31 38.71 38.08
CA SER A 889 -2.06 37.31 37.72
C SER A 889 -1.29 37.28 36.41
N SER A 890 -0.14 36.60 36.41
CA SER A 890 0.66 36.29 35.22
C SER A 890 -0.17 35.48 34.21
N ALA A 891 -0.63 36.14 33.16
CA ALA A 891 -1.13 35.48 31.95
C ALA A 891 -0.41 36.10 30.75
N SER A 892 0.38 35.29 30.06
CA SER A 892 0.99 35.61 28.77
C SER A 892 -0.11 35.84 27.74
N VAL A 893 -0.43 37.10 27.47
CA VAL A 893 -1.37 37.47 26.40
C VAL A 893 -0.64 37.28 25.07
N GLY A 894 -1.05 36.27 24.32
CA GLY A 894 -0.47 35.88 23.04
C GLY A 894 -1.21 36.45 21.82
N PHE A 895 -0.42 37.05 20.92
CA PHE A 895 -0.50 37.23 19.46
C PHE A 895 -1.82 37.60 18.71
N PHE A 896 -3.05 37.33 19.19
CA PHE A 896 -4.30 37.63 18.43
C PHE A 896 -5.47 38.23 19.22
N ALA A 897 -5.24 38.92 20.33
CA ALA A 897 -6.32 39.65 21.00
C ALA A 897 -6.52 41.06 20.41
N THR A 898 -7.57 41.27 19.59
CA THR A 898 -8.65 42.29 19.78
C THR A 898 -9.36 42.71 18.49
N GLY A 899 -10.71 42.73 18.55
CA GLY A 899 -11.53 43.88 18.12
C GLY A 899 -12.29 43.76 16.79
N GLY A 900 -13.53 43.26 16.83
CA GLY A 900 -14.48 43.35 15.70
C GLY A 900 -15.93 43.17 16.13
N SER A 901 -16.55 44.24 16.63
CA SER A 901 -18.01 44.33 16.81
C SER A 901 -18.68 44.75 15.51
N GLY A 902 -19.51 43.89 14.93
CA GLY A 902 -20.40 44.20 13.82
C GLY A 902 -21.47 43.12 13.70
N ALA A 903 -22.69 43.45 14.09
CA ALA A 903 -23.81 42.53 14.19
C ALA A 903 -24.30 42.03 12.82
N ALA A 904 -24.50 40.71 12.70
CA ALA A 904 -25.52 40.11 11.84
C ALA A 904 -26.04 38.83 12.52
N SER A 905 -27.35 38.79 12.68
CA SER A 905 -28.15 37.79 13.37
C SER A 905 -28.23 36.44 12.62
N SER A 906 -28.00 35.33 13.32
CA SER A 906 -28.91 34.16 13.35
C SER A 906 -28.37 33.03 14.24
N SER A 907 -29.21 32.65 15.21
CA SER A 907 -29.29 31.38 15.96
C SER A 907 -28.13 30.36 15.88
N SER A 908 -27.39 30.21 16.98
CA SER A 908 -26.67 28.99 17.34
C SER A 908 -27.06 28.55 18.76
N ALA A 909 -27.45 27.28 18.88
CA ALA A 909 -27.74 26.58 20.14
C ALA A 909 -26.84 25.34 20.19
N GLY A 910 -26.27 25.08 21.37
CA GLY A 910 -25.37 23.95 21.68
C GLY A 910 -23.96 24.19 21.14
N VAL A 911 -22.87 24.06 21.91
CA VAL A 911 -22.54 22.97 22.82
C VAL A 911 -21.55 23.50 23.86
N ALA A 912 -21.86 23.29 25.13
CA ALA A 912 -20.90 23.38 26.22
C ALA A 912 -21.22 22.29 27.24
N ALA A 913 -20.20 21.48 27.56
CA ALA A 913 -19.85 20.95 28.88
C ALA A 913 -19.53 19.45 28.86
N LEU A 914 -18.24 19.15 29.00
CA LEU A 914 -17.74 17.98 29.71
C LEU A 914 -16.67 18.47 30.70
N ARG A 915 -17.05 18.59 31.96
CA ARG A 915 -16.13 18.45 33.10
C ARG A 915 -16.88 17.74 34.22
N ASP A 916 -16.27 16.63 34.63
CA ASP A 916 -16.66 15.76 35.73
C ASP A 916 -16.96 16.52 37.02
N ASN A 917 -17.95 16.00 37.76
CA ASN A 917 -17.83 15.75 39.19
C ASN A 917 -19.03 14.91 39.67
N ASP A 918 -18.79 13.62 39.84
CA ASP A 918 -19.52 12.82 40.82
C ASP A 918 -18.86 13.03 42.18
N THR A 919 -19.57 13.61 43.15
CA THR A 919 -19.97 12.89 44.36
C THR A 919 -20.74 13.77 45.35
N GLU A 920 -21.78 13.13 45.88
CA GLU A 920 -22.40 13.32 47.19
C GLU A 920 -23.56 14.33 47.40
N HIS A 921 -24.71 13.67 47.65
CA HIS A 921 -25.68 13.93 48.72
C HIS A 921 -26.92 14.79 48.43
N ARG A 922 -28.02 14.04 48.20
CA ARG A 922 -29.24 14.02 49.02
C ARG A 922 -29.85 15.38 49.37
N GLN A 923 -31.02 15.70 48.81
CA GLN A 923 -32.32 15.43 49.46
C GLN A 923 -33.52 16.03 48.69
N SER A 924 -34.49 15.15 48.44
CA SER A 924 -35.96 15.30 48.59
C SER A 924 -36.78 16.29 47.75
N THR A 925 -37.93 15.72 47.33
CA THR A 925 -39.26 16.31 47.05
C THR A 925 -39.35 17.16 45.77
N LEU A 926 -40.21 16.86 44.79
CA LEU A 926 -41.49 16.15 44.74
C LEU A 926 -41.71 15.60 43.33
#